data_AF-A0A8S1P7J4-F1
#
_entry.id   AF-A0A8S1P7J4-F1
#
_cell.length_a   1.000
_cell.length_b   1.000
_cell.length_c   1.000
_cell.angle_alpha   90.00
_cell.angle_beta   90.00
_cell.angle_gamma   90.00
#
_symmetry.space_group_name_H-M   'P 1'
#
loop_
_entity.id
_entity.type
_entity.pdbx_description
1 polymer ?
#
loop_
_entity_poly.entity_id
_entity_poly.type
_entity_poly.pdbx_seq_one_letter_code
_entity_poly.pdbx_strand_id
1 'polypeptide(L)'
;MEQVSINFESLDQEILAAVFPKQKAHLICEEDNLLGHVDSLFEQIMVVDSHSQLTIEDFKLNCTLIRNSLQDLIQLMKNLIQKYIKSKCTIDRIQYAVDFLTVLKDLYEIVILILGDCLEEQNQIFQELLKKYLDNEEFRIKAKNKKDINFFGLQHMNHVFTKDTLKQIIKISHHYLTNHDSQALEDKLVVYNSHLNILVRIFASAIDMNQQDIICLNKNHIFWREIKAISIYTKLSQNSEQISKSYYNFMKSIRIGHAIFLKKSKVKNSFMRDIIFISSSIWYFVLDGRAKLRAMEHMCDMQVESAMSVMGMVEKPGIKHLIEFGITSIKHNIKIYIDPVVSPITLKQMNKQFEQGILNTITKEPLEYVNKSIHYDVKQHKSIMAKDKTKLRIRILCSKSLVKINEFQQSFLSQFTNETLNYETYETIIIHFHGGGFISMSSSSHQNYTREWANQLGIPIFSVDYSLAPKYRYPQAVDDCWQAYHWILNHLQYHFNIKPKKIILAGDSAGGNLCCALTGLAIKFDIKVPDGLLLSYPVLDLKMKYSPSHMHGLDDFLLNHTLMDICIDAYTNHPASYEFDPFRSPNHFSDEIISKFPPVRILVGSKDPLLDHTHRLAHSLIKNQRNVKIIVYEGMSHGFLSFYMLGGMKESSKCIEDSIVCLKELIHLKKY
;
A
#
# COMPACT_ATOMS: atom_id res chain seq x y z
N MET A 1 -31.44 -15.96 24.86
CA MET A 1 -32.46 -15.01 24.41
C MET A 1 -33.07 -14.42 25.67
N GLU A 2 -32.62 -13.23 26.03
CA GLU A 2 -33.33 -12.26 26.87
C GLU A 2 -32.76 -10.90 26.48
N GLN A 3 -33.65 -9.93 26.31
CA GLN A 3 -33.53 -8.82 25.37
C GLN A 3 -32.51 -7.77 25.83
N VAL A 4 -31.48 -7.52 25.02
CA VAL A 4 -30.86 -6.20 24.94
C VAL A 4 -31.76 -5.35 24.05
N SER A 5 -32.76 -4.71 24.64
CA SER A 5 -33.46 -3.61 23.99
C SER A 5 -32.50 -2.41 23.97
N ILE A 6 -31.81 -2.23 22.85
CA ILE A 6 -31.13 -0.96 22.56
C ILE A 6 -32.26 0.05 22.36
N ASN A 7 -32.53 0.84 23.40
CA ASN A 7 -33.54 1.88 23.35
C ASN A 7 -33.01 3.04 22.50
N PHE A 8 -33.53 3.20 21.28
CA PHE A 8 -33.18 4.29 20.37
C PHE A 8 -33.84 5.64 20.74
N GLU A 9 -34.44 5.76 21.94
CA GLU A 9 -35.26 6.92 22.33
C GLU A 9 -34.54 8.04 23.08
N SER A 10 -33.24 7.94 23.37
CA SER A 10 -32.48 9.09 23.93
C SER A 10 -31.92 10.00 22.83
N LEU A 11 -32.75 10.35 21.85
CA LEU A 11 -32.52 11.60 21.11
C LEU A 11 -32.82 12.75 22.08
N ASP A 12 -31.88 13.67 22.27
CA ASP A 12 -32.14 14.97 22.90
C ASP A 12 -33.33 15.62 22.18
N GLN A 13 -34.53 15.50 22.76
CA GLN A 13 -35.78 16.01 22.17
C GLN A 13 -35.71 17.52 21.96
N GLU A 14 -34.87 18.23 22.72
CA GLU A 14 -34.59 19.65 22.56
C GLU A 14 -33.87 19.98 21.24
N ILE A 15 -32.97 19.11 20.76
CA ILE A 15 -32.25 19.32 19.50
C ILE A 15 -33.16 19.05 18.31
N LEU A 16 -34.01 18.01 18.38
CA LEU A 16 -35.01 17.74 17.34
C LEU A 16 -36.08 18.83 17.23
N ALA A 17 -36.54 19.34 18.38
CA ALA A 17 -37.55 20.41 18.43
C ALA A 17 -37.04 21.72 17.80
N ALA A 18 -35.73 21.99 17.89
CA ALA A 18 -35.11 23.15 17.26
C ALA A 18 -34.94 23.02 15.72
N VAL A 19 -34.97 21.79 15.18
CA VAL A 19 -34.64 21.50 13.76
C VAL A 19 -35.86 21.54 12.83
N PHE A 20 -37.10 21.49 13.35
CA PHE A 20 -38.30 21.46 12.51
C PHE A 20 -39.37 22.52 12.82
N PRO A 21 -39.23 23.74 12.27
CA PRO A 21 -40.37 24.49 11.75
C PRO A 21 -40.36 24.43 10.21
N LYS A 22 -41.46 23.97 9.63
CA LYS A 22 -41.69 23.91 8.18
C LYS A 22 -41.40 25.26 7.51
N GLN A 23 -40.41 25.34 6.60
CA GLN A 23 -40.51 25.96 5.26
C GLN A 23 -39.13 26.17 4.56
N LYS A 24 -39.19 26.11 3.22
CA LYS A 24 -38.11 26.24 2.21
C LYS A 24 -37.22 27.48 2.36
N ALA A 25 -35.93 27.39 1.99
CA ALA A 25 -35.18 28.44 1.24
C ALA A 25 -33.73 28.02 0.87
N HIS A 26 -33.24 28.62 -0.22
CA HIS A 26 -31.95 28.46 -0.94
C HIS A 26 -30.72 29.19 -0.32
N LEU A 27 -29.51 28.72 -0.69
CA LEU A 27 -28.17 29.33 -0.98
C LEU A 27 -27.58 30.60 -0.27
N ILE A 28 -26.25 30.49 0.05
CA ILE A 28 -25.11 31.48 0.10
C ILE A 28 -24.59 32.10 1.45
N CYS A 29 -23.25 32.02 1.63
CA CYS A 29 -22.18 32.75 2.42
C CYS A 29 -22.42 33.26 3.88
N GLU A 30 -21.46 33.50 4.79
CA GLU A 30 -20.07 34.00 4.74
C GLU A 30 -19.30 33.69 6.08
N GLU A 31 -18.04 34.12 6.21
CA GLU A 31 -16.95 33.65 7.11
C GLU A 31 -16.88 34.20 8.57
N ASP A 32 -15.96 33.57 9.34
CA ASP A 32 -15.00 34.14 10.31
C ASP A 32 -15.04 33.91 11.84
N ASN A 33 -13.80 33.73 12.34
CA ASN A 33 -13.25 33.71 13.71
C ASN A 33 -13.58 32.56 14.67
N LEU A 34 -12.97 31.39 14.42
CA LEU A 34 -12.79 30.31 15.41
C LEU A 34 -11.30 29.99 15.70
N LEU A 35 -10.37 30.67 15.03
CA LEU A 35 -8.94 30.33 14.97
C LEU A 35 -8.20 30.44 16.32
N GLY A 36 -8.62 31.32 17.23
CA GLY A 36 -7.84 31.55 18.47
C GLY A 36 -8.07 30.56 19.62
N HIS A 37 -9.10 29.71 19.57
CA HIS A 37 -9.45 28.79 20.67
C HIS A 37 -9.15 27.32 20.35
N VAL A 38 -8.84 27.03 19.09
CA VAL A 38 -8.55 25.69 18.58
C VAL A 38 -7.11 25.31 18.94
N ASP A 39 -6.15 26.25 18.86
CA ASP A 39 -4.72 25.95 19.02
C ASP A 39 -4.29 25.43 20.41
N SER A 40 -5.10 25.63 21.46
CA SER A 40 -4.82 25.15 22.83
C SER A 40 -5.34 23.72 23.11
N LEU A 41 -6.17 23.16 22.22
CA LEU A 41 -6.98 21.95 22.51
C LEU A 41 -6.36 20.64 21.96
N PHE A 42 -5.37 20.70 21.07
CA PHE A 42 -4.96 19.56 20.22
C PHE A 42 -3.64 18.88 20.63
N GLU A 43 -3.36 18.83 21.92
CA GLU A 43 -2.03 18.51 22.44
C GLU A 43 -1.92 17.12 23.12
N GLN A 44 -2.92 16.20 23.09
CA GLN A 44 -2.95 15.02 24.01
C GLN A 44 -3.48 13.63 23.50
N ILE A 45 -2.65 12.70 22.97
CA ILE A 45 -2.83 11.23 22.68
C ILE A 45 -1.50 10.46 22.36
N MET A 46 -0.70 9.99 23.33
CA MET A 46 0.55 9.23 23.04
C MET A 46 0.39 7.72 22.75
N VAL A 47 1.39 7.20 22.03
CA VAL A 47 1.71 5.78 21.77
C VAL A 47 2.47 5.18 22.96
N VAL A 48 2.11 3.97 23.39
CA VAL A 48 2.88 3.19 24.38
C VAL A 48 4.06 2.51 23.68
N ASP A 49 5.27 2.73 24.18
CA ASP A 49 6.53 2.14 23.70
C ASP A 49 6.55 0.62 23.96
N SER A 50 6.74 -0.19 22.92
CA SER A 50 6.39 -1.62 22.89
C SER A 50 7.49 -2.58 23.37
N HIS A 51 8.15 -2.26 24.48
CA HIS A 51 9.23 -3.10 25.04
C HIS A 51 8.90 -3.79 26.37
N SER A 52 7.71 -3.55 26.94
CA SER A 52 7.18 -4.28 28.10
C SER A 52 5.81 -4.89 27.80
N GLN A 53 5.50 -6.04 28.41
CA GLN A 53 4.16 -6.61 28.36
C GLN A 53 3.14 -5.53 28.72
N LEU A 54 2.23 -5.24 27.80
CA LEU A 54 1.20 -4.21 27.96
C LEU A 54 0.39 -4.53 29.23
N THR A 55 0.50 -3.70 30.25
CA THR A 55 -0.14 -3.94 31.55
C THR A 55 -1.59 -3.46 31.53
N ILE A 56 -2.38 -3.89 32.52
CA ILE A 56 -3.74 -3.38 32.71
C ILE A 56 -3.73 -1.87 32.97
N GLU A 57 -2.67 -1.34 33.59
CA GLU A 57 -2.48 0.10 33.83
C GLU A 57 -2.25 0.87 32.53
N ASP A 58 -1.43 0.33 31.61
CA ASP A 58 -1.18 0.93 30.28
C ASP A 58 -2.47 1.02 29.45
N PHE A 59 -3.30 -0.02 29.51
CA PHE A 59 -4.60 -0.05 28.84
C PHE A 59 -5.58 0.98 29.41
N LYS A 60 -5.63 1.12 30.75
CA LYS A 60 -6.46 2.12 31.44
C LYS A 60 -6.00 3.55 31.15
N LEU A 61 -4.69 3.77 31.09
CA LEU A 61 -4.11 5.05 30.66
C LEU A 61 -4.57 5.42 29.25
N ASN A 62 -4.46 4.49 28.30
CA ASN A 62 -4.85 4.75 26.93
C ASN A 62 -6.36 5.03 26.80
N CYS A 63 -7.18 4.26 27.53
CA CYS A 63 -8.62 4.54 27.61
C CYS A 63 -8.91 5.94 28.18
N THR A 64 -8.14 6.42 29.16
CA THR A 64 -8.31 7.77 29.73
C THR A 64 -7.98 8.87 28.70
N LEU A 65 -6.91 8.70 27.93
CA LEU A 65 -6.54 9.64 26.86
C LEU A 65 -7.59 9.67 25.74
N ILE A 66 -8.07 8.50 25.34
CA ILE A 66 -9.16 8.35 24.36
C ILE A 66 -10.43 9.02 24.88
N ARG A 67 -10.79 8.82 26.17
CA ARG A 67 -11.95 9.46 26.80
C ARG A 67 -11.88 10.97 26.64
N ASN A 68 -10.76 11.58 27.03
CA ASN A 68 -10.59 13.03 26.98
C ASN A 68 -10.68 13.54 25.53
N SER A 69 -10.02 12.86 24.59
CA SER A 69 -10.08 13.19 23.16
C SER A 69 -11.48 13.09 22.58
N LEU A 70 -12.24 12.07 22.97
CA LEU A 70 -13.63 11.90 22.57
C LEU A 70 -14.52 12.98 23.16
N GLN A 71 -14.29 13.40 24.41
CA GLN A 71 -15.02 14.51 25.03
C GLN A 71 -14.87 15.80 24.21
N ASP A 72 -13.64 16.10 23.80
CA ASP A 72 -13.32 17.27 22.98
C ASP A 72 -13.93 17.17 21.58
N LEU A 73 -13.85 16.00 20.95
CA LEU A 73 -14.47 15.75 19.65
C LEU A 73 -16.00 15.86 19.70
N ILE A 74 -16.64 15.34 20.76
CA ILE A 74 -18.08 15.45 21.01
C ILE A 74 -18.46 16.93 21.13
N GLN A 75 -17.68 17.72 21.87
CA GLN A 75 -17.95 19.14 22.02
C GLN A 75 -17.77 19.92 20.70
N LEU A 76 -16.72 19.61 19.94
CA LEU A 76 -16.49 20.16 18.61
C LEU A 76 -17.66 19.84 17.66
N MET A 77 -18.12 18.59 17.66
CA MET A 77 -19.23 18.14 16.83
C MET A 77 -20.57 18.78 17.23
N LYS A 78 -20.85 18.95 18.53
CA LYS A 78 -22.01 19.72 19.01
C LYS A 78 -21.98 21.15 18.48
N ASN A 79 -20.84 21.83 18.59
CA ASN A 79 -20.66 23.20 18.09
C ASN A 79 -20.85 23.27 16.56
N LEU A 80 -20.32 22.28 15.83
CA LEU A 80 -20.46 22.16 14.38
C LEU A 80 -21.92 21.96 13.95
N ILE A 81 -22.67 21.08 14.62
CA ILE A 81 -24.10 20.84 14.38
C ILE A 81 -24.90 22.10 14.64
N GLN A 82 -24.68 22.78 15.77
CA GLN A 82 -25.33 24.06 16.08
C GLN A 82 -25.07 25.11 14.99
N LYS A 83 -23.83 25.18 14.49
CA LYS A 83 -23.49 26.06 13.36
C LYS A 83 -24.20 25.64 12.07
N TYR A 84 -24.38 24.35 11.80
CA TYR A 84 -25.09 23.87 10.60
C TYR A 84 -26.58 24.19 10.63
N ILE A 85 -27.20 24.07 11.81
CA ILE A 85 -28.60 24.46 12.05
C ILE A 85 -28.74 25.96 11.82
N LYS A 86 -27.88 26.78 12.43
CA LYS A 86 -27.90 28.25 12.26
C LYS A 86 -27.65 28.71 10.82
N SER A 87 -26.76 28.03 10.10
CA SER A 87 -26.40 28.34 8.70
C SER A 87 -27.31 27.69 7.65
N LYS A 88 -28.44 27.08 8.06
CA LYS A 88 -29.40 26.41 7.16
C LYS A 88 -28.73 25.42 6.19
N CYS A 89 -27.77 24.64 6.69
CA CYS A 89 -27.11 23.65 5.86
C CYS A 89 -28.06 22.49 5.51
N THR A 90 -27.73 21.68 4.49
CA THR A 90 -28.61 20.60 4.05
C THR A 90 -28.90 19.59 5.16
N ILE A 91 -30.13 19.08 5.22
CA ILE A 91 -30.60 18.12 6.22
C ILE A 91 -29.66 16.92 6.31
N ASP A 92 -29.24 16.38 5.17
CA ASP A 92 -28.31 15.24 5.13
C ASP A 92 -26.99 15.54 5.87
N ARG A 93 -26.44 16.76 5.72
CA ARG A 93 -25.18 17.15 6.40
C ARG A 93 -25.36 17.31 7.90
N ILE A 94 -26.53 17.75 8.35
CA ILE A 94 -26.87 17.81 9.77
C ILE A 94 -27.01 16.38 10.31
N GLN A 95 -27.74 15.53 9.60
CA GLN A 95 -27.93 14.13 9.97
C GLN A 95 -26.61 13.38 10.10
N TYR A 96 -25.71 13.50 9.12
CA TYR A 96 -24.39 12.85 9.20
C TYR A 96 -23.55 13.34 10.39
N ALA A 97 -23.61 14.63 10.71
CA ALA A 97 -22.90 15.17 11.86
C ALA A 97 -23.50 14.67 13.18
N VAL A 98 -24.83 14.54 13.26
CA VAL A 98 -25.55 13.97 14.40
C VAL A 98 -25.22 12.48 14.55
N ASP A 99 -25.28 11.69 13.48
CA ASP A 99 -24.95 10.27 13.50
C ASP A 99 -23.51 10.03 13.97
N PHE A 100 -22.58 10.89 13.54
CA PHE A 100 -21.20 10.84 13.98
C PHE A 100 -21.04 11.25 15.45
N LEU A 101 -21.73 12.30 15.90
CA LEU A 101 -21.77 12.69 17.31
C LEU A 101 -22.30 11.54 18.19
N THR A 102 -23.33 10.82 17.75
CA THR A 102 -23.87 9.65 18.45
C THR A 102 -22.81 8.58 18.63
N VAL A 103 -22.05 8.25 17.58
CA VAL A 103 -20.98 7.25 17.65
C VAL A 103 -19.86 7.68 18.58
N LEU A 104 -19.50 8.96 18.58
CA LEU A 104 -18.52 9.50 19.51
C LEU A 104 -19.00 9.39 20.95
N LYS A 105 -20.28 9.70 21.21
CA LYS A 105 -20.92 9.53 22.53
C LYS A 105 -20.95 8.06 22.96
N ASP A 106 -21.35 7.15 22.09
CA ASP A 106 -21.38 5.71 22.38
C ASP A 106 -19.97 5.18 22.70
N LEU A 107 -18.97 5.60 21.92
CA LEU A 107 -17.58 5.24 22.16
C LEU A 107 -17.07 5.84 23.47
N TYR A 108 -17.43 7.08 23.78
CA TYR A 108 -17.09 7.74 25.04
C TYR A 108 -17.71 7.02 26.24
N GLU A 109 -18.97 6.63 26.16
CA GLU A 109 -19.64 5.84 27.21
C GLU A 109 -19.00 4.47 27.40
N ILE A 110 -18.65 3.77 26.31
CA ILE A 110 -17.92 2.50 26.38
C ILE A 110 -16.56 2.67 27.03
N VAL A 111 -15.82 3.72 26.69
CA VAL A 111 -14.52 4.03 27.28
C VAL A 111 -14.68 4.37 28.77
N ILE A 112 -15.72 5.10 29.17
CA ILE A 112 -16.05 5.33 30.59
C ILE A 112 -16.37 4.01 31.31
N LEU A 113 -17.16 3.14 30.71
CA LEU A 113 -17.48 1.82 31.27
C LEU A 113 -16.23 0.94 31.44
N ILE A 114 -15.26 1.03 30.51
CA ILE A 114 -13.96 0.36 30.63
C ILE A 114 -13.11 0.96 31.75
N LEU A 115 -13.21 2.27 31.97
CA LEU A 115 -12.50 3.01 33.03
C LEU A 115 -13.14 2.92 34.41
N GLY A 116 -14.26 2.20 34.55
CA GLY A 116 -15.14 2.18 35.72
C GLY A 116 -14.59 1.55 37.00
N ASP A 117 -13.30 1.74 37.31
CA ASP A 117 -12.70 1.64 38.66
C ASP A 117 -11.25 2.19 38.73
N CYS A 118 -10.93 3.30 38.03
CA CYS A 118 -9.62 3.96 38.21
C CYS A 118 -9.72 5.47 38.43
N LEU A 119 -9.93 5.83 39.69
CA LEU A 119 -9.49 7.09 40.26
C LEU A 119 -8.14 6.85 40.96
N GLU A 120 -7.03 6.95 40.24
CA GLU A 120 -5.72 7.16 40.89
C GLU A 120 -4.97 8.29 40.18
N GLU A 121 -5.42 9.51 40.46
CA GLU A 121 -4.61 10.71 40.33
C GLU A 121 -3.40 10.60 41.26
N GLN A 122 -2.24 10.17 40.75
CA GLN A 122 -0.86 10.52 41.20
C GLN A 122 0.18 9.51 40.68
N ASN A 123 0.42 9.46 39.36
CA ASN A 123 1.59 8.74 38.84
C ASN A 123 2.57 9.73 38.19
N GLN A 124 3.78 9.83 38.72
CA GLN A 124 4.84 10.71 38.21
C GLN A 124 5.28 10.31 36.78
N ILE A 125 5.14 9.03 36.44
CA ILE A 125 5.36 8.47 35.10
C ILE A 125 4.33 9.01 34.10
N PHE A 126 3.06 9.20 34.53
CA PHE A 126 2.00 9.81 33.73
C PHE A 126 2.34 11.25 33.34
N GLN A 127 2.92 12.03 34.24
CA GLN A 127 3.31 13.43 33.98
C GLN A 127 4.53 13.54 33.04
N GLU A 128 5.51 12.63 33.14
CA GLU A 128 6.67 12.60 32.24
C GLU A 128 6.31 12.13 30.82
N LEU A 129 5.41 11.15 30.69
CA LEU A 129 4.89 10.70 29.40
C LEU A 129 4.00 11.78 28.74
N LEU A 130 3.13 12.45 29.48
CA LEU A 130 2.33 13.57 28.99
C LEU A 130 3.22 14.67 28.37
N LYS A 131 4.33 15.00 29.02
CA LYS A 131 5.29 16.02 28.55
C LYS A 131 5.97 15.64 27.23
N LYS A 132 6.35 14.38 27.05
CA LYS A 132 7.00 13.90 25.82
C LYS A 132 6.04 13.87 24.63
N TYR A 133 4.73 13.87 24.88
CA TYR A 133 3.70 13.82 23.85
C TYR A 133 3.30 15.18 23.28
N LEU A 134 3.19 16.19 24.14
CA LEU A 134 2.80 17.56 23.77
C LEU A 134 3.68 18.13 22.63
N ASP A 135 4.90 17.61 22.51
CA ASP A 135 5.91 18.02 21.54
C ASP A 135 5.77 17.39 20.13
N ASN A 136 4.82 16.48 19.86
CA ASN A 136 4.70 15.80 18.55
C ASN A 136 3.60 16.38 17.63
N GLU A 137 4.00 17.12 16.59
CA GLU A 137 3.09 17.86 15.70
C GLU A 137 2.27 17.00 14.71
N GLU A 138 2.63 15.73 14.46
CA GLU A 138 2.01 14.90 13.40
C GLU A 138 0.55 14.49 13.69
N PHE A 139 0.11 14.55 14.94
CA PHE A 139 -1.23 14.12 15.37
C PHE A 139 -2.26 15.26 15.46
N ARG A 140 -1.86 16.50 15.13
CA ARG A 140 -2.72 17.68 15.21
C ARG A 140 -3.75 17.70 14.07
N ILE A 141 -5.04 17.70 14.42
CA ILE A 141 -6.15 17.92 13.49
C ILE A 141 -6.11 19.35 12.95
N LYS A 142 -5.95 19.53 11.64
CA LYS A 142 -5.75 20.85 11.01
C LYS A 142 -7.01 21.49 10.39
N ALA A 143 -8.22 20.95 10.58
CA ALA A 143 -9.41 21.57 9.98
C ALA A 143 -9.68 22.95 10.57
N LYS A 144 -9.75 23.93 9.68
CA LYS A 144 -10.05 25.32 10.01
C LYS A 144 -11.54 25.61 9.80
N ASN A 145 -12.25 24.82 8.99
CA ASN A 145 -13.70 24.96 8.79
C ASN A 145 -14.39 23.66 8.27
N LYS A 146 -15.72 23.72 8.12
CA LYS A 146 -16.61 22.62 7.68
C LYS A 146 -16.12 21.89 6.42
N LYS A 147 -15.46 22.60 5.51
CA LYS A 147 -15.13 22.08 4.19
C LYS A 147 -13.87 21.21 4.21
N ASP A 148 -13.13 21.21 5.31
CA ASP A 148 -11.89 20.43 5.49
C ASP A 148 -12.17 18.98 5.91
N ILE A 149 -13.41 18.69 6.33
CA ILE A 149 -13.83 17.39 6.85
C ILE A 149 -14.33 16.48 5.71
N ASN A 150 -13.72 15.30 5.56
CA ASN A 150 -14.20 14.27 4.65
C ASN A 150 -15.38 13.48 5.27
N PHE A 151 -16.60 13.93 4.99
CA PHE A 151 -17.83 13.27 5.43
C PHE A 151 -18.00 11.82 4.95
N PHE A 152 -17.51 11.48 3.75
CA PHE A 152 -17.57 10.10 3.27
C PHE A 152 -16.58 9.20 4.01
N GLY A 153 -15.41 9.74 4.35
CA GLY A 153 -14.45 9.12 5.25
C GLY A 153 -15.08 8.85 6.63
N LEU A 154 -15.71 9.87 7.22
CA LEU A 154 -16.45 9.75 8.49
C LEU A 154 -17.58 8.70 8.44
N GLN A 155 -18.31 8.59 7.33
CA GLN A 155 -19.39 7.60 7.20
C GLN A 155 -18.85 6.16 7.14
N HIS A 156 -17.76 5.94 6.40
CA HIS A 156 -17.12 4.61 6.33
C HIS A 156 -16.51 4.23 7.68
N MET A 157 -15.91 5.19 8.37
CA MET A 157 -15.54 5.01 9.78
C MET A 157 -16.75 4.58 10.59
N ASN A 158 -17.81 5.37 10.64
CA ASN A 158 -19.00 5.04 11.43
C ASN A 158 -19.49 3.59 11.18
N HIS A 159 -19.51 3.16 9.92
CA HIS A 159 -19.85 1.77 9.58
C HIS A 159 -18.89 0.72 10.18
N VAL A 160 -17.57 0.90 10.01
CA VAL A 160 -16.53 0.00 10.56
C VAL A 160 -16.65 -0.07 12.09
N PHE A 161 -16.85 1.08 12.73
CA PHE A 161 -16.95 1.19 14.18
C PHE A 161 -18.19 0.47 14.72
N THR A 162 -19.38 0.77 14.19
CA THR A 162 -20.66 0.24 14.71
C THR A 162 -20.85 -1.26 14.48
N LYS A 163 -20.28 -1.80 13.40
CA LYS A 163 -20.54 -3.18 12.99
C LYS A 163 -19.58 -4.19 13.63
N ASP A 164 -18.29 -3.85 13.71
CA ASP A 164 -17.22 -4.82 13.97
C ASP A 164 -16.45 -4.53 15.27
N THR A 165 -15.98 -3.29 15.47
CA THR A 165 -15.10 -2.94 16.60
C THR A 165 -15.88 -2.75 17.91
N LEU A 166 -16.96 -1.96 17.90
CA LEU A 166 -17.74 -1.63 19.10
C LEU A 166 -18.35 -2.88 19.76
N LYS A 167 -18.89 -3.80 18.96
CA LYS A 167 -19.48 -5.05 19.44
C LYS A 167 -18.46 -5.97 20.11
N GLN A 168 -17.23 -5.99 19.59
CA GLN A 168 -16.15 -6.81 20.15
C GLN A 168 -15.64 -6.22 21.47
N ILE A 169 -15.50 -4.89 21.52
CA ILE A 169 -15.13 -4.16 22.74
C ILE A 169 -16.19 -4.43 23.83
N ILE A 170 -17.48 -4.22 23.56
CA ILE A 170 -18.57 -4.46 24.53
C ILE A 170 -18.54 -5.91 25.07
N LYS A 171 -18.37 -6.90 24.17
CA LYS A 171 -18.33 -8.32 24.55
C LYS A 171 -17.16 -8.64 25.48
N ILE A 172 -16.06 -7.92 25.37
CA ILE A 172 -14.84 -8.15 26.15
C ILE A 172 -14.84 -7.35 27.43
N SER A 173 -15.34 -6.12 27.42
CA SER A 173 -15.62 -5.37 28.65
C SER A 173 -16.52 -6.20 29.56
N HIS A 174 -17.57 -6.83 29.00
CA HIS A 174 -18.41 -7.76 29.75
C HIS A 174 -17.66 -9.01 30.23
N HIS A 175 -16.72 -9.55 29.45
CA HIS A 175 -15.89 -10.70 29.87
C HIS A 175 -14.88 -10.33 30.96
N TYR A 176 -14.27 -9.14 30.88
CA TYR A 176 -13.36 -8.57 31.88
C TYR A 176 -14.06 -8.31 33.20
N LEU A 177 -15.24 -7.68 33.16
CA LEU A 177 -16.08 -7.42 34.34
C LEU A 177 -16.58 -8.71 35.02
N THR A 178 -16.47 -9.87 34.35
CA THR A 178 -16.94 -11.15 34.87
C THR A 178 -15.81 -12.14 35.18
N ASN A 179 -14.62 -11.99 34.59
CA ASN A 179 -13.51 -12.92 34.73
C ASN A 179 -12.16 -12.19 34.63
N HIS A 180 -11.44 -12.07 35.76
CA HIS A 180 -10.23 -11.25 35.87
C HIS A 180 -8.92 -11.97 35.51
N ASP A 181 -8.94 -13.27 35.19
CA ASP A 181 -7.72 -14.10 35.30
C ASP A 181 -7.51 -15.08 34.13
N SER A 182 -7.36 -14.56 32.90
CA SER A 182 -6.99 -15.41 31.76
C SER A 182 -6.00 -14.76 30.79
N GLN A 183 -4.93 -15.48 30.43
CA GLN A 183 -4.00 -15.10 29.36
C GLN A 183 -4.71 -14.79 28.03
N ALA A 184 -5.86 -15.44 27.77
CA ALA A 184 -6.67 -15.20 26.59
C ALA A 184 -7.37 -13.82 26.59
N LEU A 185 -7.51 -13.19 27.76
CA LEU A 185 -8.00 -11.83 27.92
C LEU A 185 -6.88 -10.81 27.65
N GLU A 186 -5.65 -11.06 28.13
CA GLU A 186 -4.48 -10.24 27.82
C GLU A 186 -4.16 -10.20 26.32
N ASP A 187 -4.09 -11.38 25.66
CA ASP A 187 -3.84 -11.48 24.21
C ASP A 187 -4.92 -10.71 23.41
N LYS A 188 -6.15 -10.69 23.92
CA LYS A 188 -7.27 -9.93 23.35
C LYS A 188 -7.06 -8.43 23.54
N LEU A 189 -6.75 -7.97 24.75
CA LEU A 189 -6.57 -6.55 25.08
C LEU A 189 -5.52 -5.87 24.21
N VAL A 190 -4.40 -6.54 23.93
CA VAL A 190 -3.35 -6.02 23.03
C VAL A 190 -3.90 -5.71 21.64
N VAL A 191 -4.70 -6.62 21.08
CA VAL A 191 -5.32 -6.45 19.76
C VAL A 191 -6.28 -5.26 19.75
N TYR A 192 -7.11 -5.13 20.78
CA TYR A 192 -8.07 -4.01 20.86
C TYR A 192 -7.39 -2.66 21.10
N ASN A 193 -6.34 -2.62 21.92
CA ASN A 193 -5.58 -1.40 22.14
C ASN A 193 -4.97 -0.87 20.83
N SER A 194 -4.43 -1.77 20.00
CA SER A 194 -3.94 -1.43 18.66
C SER A 194 -5.06 -0.90 17.76
N HIS A 195 -6.23 -1.56 17.75
CA HIS A 195 -7.38 -1.07 16.98
C HIS A 195 -7.81 0.33 17.44
N LEU A 196 -7.90 0.58 18.76
CA LEU A 196 -8.21 1.91 19.30
C LEU A 196 -7.21 2.98 18.87
N ASN A 197 -5.91 2.69 18.86
CA ASN A 197 -4.87 3.61 18.40
C ASN A 197 -4.99 3.93 16.90
N ILE A 198 -5.30 2.93 16.09
CA ILE A 198 -5.58 3.12 14.66
C ILE A 198 -6.75 4.09 14.49
N LEU A 199 -7.83 3.96 15.28
CA LEU A 199 -9.00 4.83 15.19
C LEU A 199 -8.65 6.31 15.42
N VAL A 200 -7.79 6.60 16.41
CA VAL A 200 -7.29 7.96 16.64
C VAL A 200 -6.60 8.52 15.38
N ARG A 201 -5.73 7.73 14.76
CA ARG A 201 -5.00 8.14 13.53
C ARG A 201 -5.95 8.34 12.35
N ILE A 202 -7.00 7.51 12.23
CA ILE A 202 -8.02 7.67 11.19
C ILE A 202 -8.79 8.97 11.38
N PHE A 203 -9.21 9.30 12.62
CA PHE A 203 -9.92 10.55 12.89
C PHE A 203 -9.09 11.78 12.55
N ALA A 204 -7.80 11.79 12.89
CA ALA A 204 -6.91 12.87 12.51
C ALA A 204 -6.84 13.06 10.98
N SER A 205 -6.80 11.96 10.24
CA SER A 205 -6.65 11.98 8.78
C SER A 205 -7.93 12.31 8.01
N ALA A 206 -9.11 12.02 8.57
CA ALA A 206 -10.40 12.32 7.94
C ALA A 206 -10.65 13.83 7.80
N ILE A 207 -9.83 14.64 8.46
CA ILE A 207 -10.01 16.09 8.62
C ILE A 207 -8.98 16.90 7.79
N ASP A 208 -8.01 16.22 7.17
CA ASP A 208 -6.97 16.82 6.31
C ASP A 208 -7.10 16.32 4.86
N MET A 209 -8.28 16.38 4.25
CA MET A 209 -8.43 16.00 2.83
C MET A 209 -8.70 17.20 1.93
N ASN A 210 -7.93 17.27 0.83
CA ASN A 210 -8.11 18.28 -0.19
C ASN A 210 -9.51 18.14 -0.81
N GLN A 211 -10.29 19.22 -0.85
CA GLN A 211 -11.65 19.22 -1.43
C GLN A 211 -11.68 18.86 -2.92
N GLN A 212 -10.56 19.05 -3.61
CA GLN A 212 -10.37 18.66 -5.01
C GLN A 212 -9.92 17.20 -5.17
N ASP A 213 -9.62 16.51 -4.06
CA ASP A 213 -9.40 15.06 -4.09
C ASP A 213 -10.67 14.37 -4.56
N ILE A 214 -10.54 13.48 -5.54
CA ILE A 214 -11.66 12.75 -6.13
C ILE A 214 -12.45 11.96 -5.08
N ILE A 215 -11.79 11.50 -4.01
CA ILE A 215 -12.42 10.76 -2.91
C ILE A 215 -13.41 11.64 -2.12
N CYS A 216 -13.22 12.96 -2.13
CA CYS A 216 -14.12 13.92 -1.49
C CYS A 216 -15.25 14.38 -2.42
N LEU A 217 -15.20 14.05 -3.71
CA LEU A 217 -16.24 14.41 -4.67
C LEU A 217 -17.45 13.48 -4.57
N ASN A 218 -18.65 14.04 -4.76
CA ASN A 218 -19.89 13.27 -4.85
C ASN A 218 -19.79 12.19 -5.93
N LYS A 219 -20.28 10.97 -5.67
CA LYS A 219 -20.22 9.85 -6.64
C LYS A 219 -20.90 10.11 -7.99
N ASN A 220 -21.79 11.10 -8.06
CA ASN A 220 -22.41 11.55 -9.31
C ASN A 220 -21.57 12.57 -10.11
N HIS A 221 -20.44 13.05 -9.54
CA HIS A 221 -19.52 13.99 -10.18
C HIS A 221 -18.98 13.42 -11.50
N ILE A 222 -18.68 14.30 -12.47
CA ILE A 222 -18.27 13.91 -13.82
C ILE A 222 -17.05 12.97 -13.81
N PHE A 223 -16.02 13.27 -13.00
CA PHE A 223 -14.84 12.43 -12.86
C PHE A 223 -15.14 10.99 -12.41
N TRP A 224 -16.12 10.78 -11.52
CA TRP A 224 -16.51 9.42 -11.13
C TRP A 224 -17.20 8.67 -12.27
N ARG A 225 -17.95 9.38 -13.14
CA ARG A 225 -18.54 8.79 -14.35
C ARG A 225 -17.46 8.42 -15.37
N GLU A 226 -16.45 9.27 -15.55
CA GLU A 226 -15.31 9.00 -16.42
C GLU A 226 -14.47 7.84 -15.92
N ILE A 227 -14.16 7.78 -14.61
CA ILE A 227 -13.50 6.62 -14.00
C ILE A 227 -14.32 5.35 -14.24
N LYS A 228 -15.64 5.42 -14.03
CA LYS A 228 -16.52 4.27 -14.29
C LYS A 228 -16.49 3.84 -15.76
N ALA A 229 -16.41 4.78 -16.71
CA ALA A 229 -16.36 4.50 -18.13
C ALA A 229 -15.06 3.80 -18.57
N ILE A 230 -13.94 4.07 -17.89
CA ILE A 230 -12.65 3.41 -18.16
C ILE A 230 -12.41 2.16 -17.30
N SER A 231 -13.30 1.87 -16.34
CA SER A 231 -13.18 0.77 -15.39
C SER A 231 -13.98 -0.44 -15.83
N ILE A 232 -13.32 -1.59 -15.89
CA ILE A 232 -13.93 -2.89 -16.12
C ILE A 232 -14.00 -3.63 -14.80
N TYR A 233 -15.20 -4.01 -14.36
CA TYR A 233 -15.38 -4.82 -13.16
C TYR A 233 -15.39 -6.29 -13.53
N THR A 234 -14.44 -7.05 -12.99
CA THR A 234 -14.22 -8.46 -13.30
C THR A 234 -14.53 -9.32 -12.09
N LYS A 235 -15.40 -10.31 -12.27
CA LYS A 235 -15.61 -11.40 -11.31
C LYS A 235 -14.70 -12.56 -11.67
N LEU A 236 -13.97 -13.09 -10.68
CA LEU A 236 -13.05 -14.22 -10.89
C LEU A 236 -13.77 -15.57 -11.04
N SER A 237 -15.00 -15.67 -10.52
CA SER A 237 -15.88 -16.83 -10.66
C SER A 237 -17.32 -16.37 -10.62
N GLN A 238 -18.22 -17.14 -11.24
CA GLN A 238 -19.66 -16.93 -11.13
C GLN A 238 -20.17 -17.28 -9.72
N ASN A 239 -19.44 -18.11 -8.97
CA ASN A 239 -19.79 -18.50 -7.60
C ASN A 239 -18.97 -17.67 -6.58
N SER A 240 -19.61 -16.69 -5.95
CA SER A 240 -18.99 -15.82 -4.93
C SER A 240 -18.57 -16.55 -3.65
N GLU A 241 -19.25 -17.65 -3.31
CA GLU A 241 -18.91 -18.48 -2.15
C GLU A 241 -17.61 -19.24 -2.40
N GLN A 242 -17.41 -19.73 -3.62
CA GLN A 242 -16.16 -20.36 -4.05
C GLN A 242 -14.97 -19.40 -3.89
N ILE A 243 -15.08 -18.16 -4.38
CA ILE A 243 -14.03 -17.14 -4.26
C ILE A 243 -13.70 -16.90 -2.79
N SER A 244 -14.74 -16.72 -1.96
CA SER A 244 -14.59 -16.46 -0.54
C SER A 244 -13.88 -17.62 0.16
N LYS A 245 -14.19 -18.87 -0.21
CA LYS A 245 -13.55 -20.08 0.32
C LYS A 245 -12.11 -20.22 -0.14
N SER A 246 -11.82 -19.99 -1.44
CA SER A 246 -10.46 -20.03 -1.99
C SER A 246 -9.57 -18.97 -1.33
N TYR A 247 -10.09 -17.75 -1.17
CA TYR A 247 -9.41 -16.67 -0.46
C TYR A 247 -9.18 -17.02 1.02
N TYR A 248 -10.21 -17.52 1.71
CA TYR A 248 -10.10 -17.95 3.10
C TYR A 248 -9.00 -19.01 3.30
N ASN A 249 -8.96 -20.01 2.43
CA ASN A 249 -7.96 -21.08 2.48
C ASN A 249 -6.54 -20.54 2.24
N PHE A 250 -6.37 -19.65 1.25
CA PHE A 250 -5.09 -19.01 0.99
C PHE A 250 -4.62 -18.17 2.19
N MET A 251 -5.52 -17.34 2.74
CA MET A 251 -5.26 -16.52 3.92
C MET A 251 -4.97 -17.36 5.17
N LYS A 252 -5.56 -18.55 5.31
CA LYS A 252 -5.26 -19.47 6.43
C LYS A 252 -3.77 -19.79 6.52
N SER A 253 -3.11 -20.01 5.39
CA SER A 253 -1.66 -20.28 5.34
C SER A 253 -0.83 -19.07 5.80
N ILE A 254 -1.20 -17.86 5.39
CA ILE A 254 -0.55 -16.61 5.82
C ILE A 254 -0.74 -16.41 7.34
N ARG A 255 -1.96 -16.58 7.85
CA ARG A 255 -2.26 -16.49 9.29
C ARG A 255 -1.42 -17.46 10.13
N ILE A 256 -1.31 -18.70 9.69
CA ILE A 256 -0.47 -19.71 10.36
C ILE A 256 0.99 -19.25 10.38
N GLY A 257 1.50 -18.69 9.27
CA GLY A 257 2.83 -18.09 9.20
C GLY A 257 3.08 -17.03 10.27
N HIS A 258 2.16 -16.07 10.43
CA HIS A 258 2.24 -15.05 11.48
C HIS A 258 2.20 -15.65 12.89
N ALA A 259 1.29 -16.59 13.15
CA ALA A 259 1.14 -17.21 14.47
C ALA A 259 2.40 -18.02 14.88
N ILE A 260 3.01 -18.75 13.93
CA ILE A 260 4.25 -19.49 14.18
C ILE A 260 5.40 -18.53 14.48
N PHE A 261 5.52 -17.42 13.75
CA PHE A 261 6.61 -16.47 13.94
C PHE A 261 6.58 -15.86 15.34
N LEU A 262 5.41 -15.39 15.79
CA LEU A 262 5.22 -14.86 17.14
C LEU A 262 5.61 -15.86 18.24
N LYS A 263 5.30 -17.15 18.05
CA LYS A 263 5.71 -18.19 18.99
C LYS A 263 7.22 -18.43 18.96
N LYS A 264 7.86 -18.31 17.79
CA LYS A 264 9.31 -18.46 17.59
C LYS A 264 10.10 -17.29 18.19
N SER A 265 9.61 -16.06 18.08
CA SER A 265 10.29 -14.87 18.62
C SER A 265 10.42 -14.91 20.14
N LYS A 266 9.48 -15.56 20.84
CA LYS A 266 9.51 -15.78 22.30
C LYS A 266 10.53 -16.84 22.76
N VAL A 267 11.28 -17.50 21.85
CA VAL A 267 12.19 -18.61 22.18
C VAL A 267 13.66 -18.30 21.84
N LYS A 268 14.51 -18.24 22.87
CA LYS A 268 15.92 -17.85 22.72
C LYS A 268 16.79 -18.89 22.00
N ASN A 269 16.54 -20.20 22.18
CA ASN A 269 17.38 -21.29 21.64
C ASN A 269 17.03 -21.67 20.18
N SER A 270 18.01 -21.66 19.26
CA SER A 270 17.79 -21.89 17.82
C SER A 270 17.29 -23.29 17.46
N PHE A 271 17.76 -24.34 18.14
CA PHE A 271 17.31 -25.71 17.90
C PHE A 271 15.83 -25.89 18.31
N MET A 272 15.46 -25.31 19.47
CA MET A 272 14.06 -25.30 19.92
C MET A 272 13.16 -24.50 18.98
N ARG A 273 13.65 -23.45 18.34
CA ARG A 273 12.89 -22.68 17.34
C ARG A 273 12.47 -23.54 16.13
N ASP A 274 13.28 -24.51 15.72
CA ASP A 274 12.99 -25.35 14.55
C ASP A 274 12.05 -26.51 14.88
N ILE A 275 12.14 -27.08 16.08
CA ILE A 275 11.14 -28.05 16.60
C ILE A 275 9.77 -27.38 16.79
N ILE A 276 9.75 -26.14 17.29
CA ILE A 276 8.52 -25.36 17.46
C ILE A 276 7.89 -25.03 16.11
N PHE A 277 8.70 -24.76 15.07
CA PHE A 277 8.19 -24.52 13.72
C PHE A 277 7.38 -25.71 13.20
N ILE A 278 7.92 -26.92 13.29
CA ILE A 278 7.25 -28.14 12.78
C ILE A 278 6.01 -28.48 13.62
N SER A 279 6.14 -28.53 14.95
CA SER A 279 5.04 -28.89 15.85
C SER A 279 3.91 -27.86 15.87
N SER A 280 4.23 -26.57 15.80
CA SER A 280 3.23 -25.49 15.82
C SER A 280 2.53 -25.33 14.47
N SER A 281 3.18 -25.66 13.36
CA SER A 281 2.52 -25.70 12.04
C SER A 281 1.36 -26.68 12.03
N ILE A 282 1.57 -27.88 12.57
CA ILE A 282 0.54 -28.92 12.67
C ILE A 282 -0.55 -28.48 13.67
N TRP A 283 -0.16 -27.96 14.83
CA TRP A 283 -1.09 -27.50 15.87
C TRP A 283 -2.00 -26.34 15.42
N TYR A 284 -1.44 -25.31 14.78
CA TYR A 284 -2.20 -24.15 14.30
C TYR A 284 -3.02 -24.45 13.05
N PHE A 285 -2.66 -25.48 12.28
CA PHE A 285 -3.49 -25.95 11.18
C PHE A 285 -4.81 -26.59 11.67
N VAL A 286 -4.77 -27.26 12.83
CA VAL A 286 -5.93 -27.89 13.49
C VAL A 286 -6.77 -26.90 14.31
N LEU A 287 -6.14 -25.95 15.02
CA LEU A 287 -6.82 -24.97 15.87
C LEU A 287 -6.91 -23.57 15.24
N ASP A 288 -7.71 -23.46 14.19
CA ASP A 288 -7.82 -22.24 13.35
C ASP A 288 -8.19 -20.97 14.15
N GLY A 289 -9.04 -21.10 15.18
CA GLY A 289 -9.42 -19.97 16.05
C GLY A 289 -8.27 -19.40 16.89
N ARG A 290 -7.38 -20.25 17.41
CA ARG A 290 -6.19 -19.81 18.17
C ARG A 290 -5.11 -19.25 17.26
N ALA A 291 -4.96 -19.82 16.05
CA ALA A 291 -4.05 -19.29 15.02
C ALA A 291 -4.45 -17.87 14.61
N LYS A 292 -5.77 -17.62 14.44
CA LYS A 292 -6.30 -16.29 14.12
C LYS A 292 -5.93 -15.27 15.20
N LEU A 293 -6.19 -15.56 16.48
CA LEU A 293 -5.90 -14.61 17.56
C LEU A 293 -4.39 -14.29 17.67
N ARG A 294 -3.52 -15.31 17.58
CA ARG A 294 -2.06 -15.11 17.62
C ARG A 294 -1.52 -14.37 16.39
N ALA A 295 -2.12 -14.59 15.22
CA ALA A 295 -1.80 -13.82 14.04
C ALA A 295 -2.19 -12.35 14.23
N MET A 296 -3.37 -12.07 14.79
CA MET A 296 -3.80 -10.70 15.10
C MET A 296 -2.89 -10.03 16.13
N GLU A 297 -2.55 -10.69 17.23
CA GLU A 297 -1.57 -10.20 18.23
C GLU A 297 -0.26 -9.82 17.56
N HIS A 298 0.27 -10.71 16.71
CA HIS A 298 1.50 -10.44 15.99
C HIS A 298 1.41 -9.25 15.04
N MET A 299 0.26 -9.07 14.36
CA MET A 299 0.04 -7.96 13.44
C MET A 299 -0.17 -6.62 14.14
N CYS A 300 -0.50 -6.60 15.44
CA CYS A 300 -0.74 -5.36 16.18
C CYS A 300 0.53 -4.62 16.57
N ASP A 301 1.65 -5.34 16.71
CA ASP A 301 2.96 -4.82 17.13
C ASP A 301 4.07 -5.59 16.39
N MET A 302 3.94 -5.63 15.06
CA MET A 302 4.90 -6.34 14.21
C MET A 302 6.19 -5.53 14.10
N GLN A 303 7.33 -6.18 14.23
CA GLN A 303 8.64 -5.56 14.01
C GLN A 303 9.09 -5.71 12.56
N VAL A 304 9.96 -4.81 12.07
CA VAL A 304 10.43 -4.79 10.67
C VAL A 304 11.05 -6.14 10.26
N GLU A 305 11.92 -6.73 11.10
CA GLU A 305 12.55 -8.02 10.81
C GLU A 305 11.53 -9.16 10.72
N SER A 306 10.47 -9.07 11.51
CA SER A 306 9.38 -10.02 11.48
C SER A 306 8.59 -9.93 10.18
N ALA A 307 8.19 -8.71 9.80
CA ALA A 307 7.51 -8.43 8.55
C ALA A 307 8.32 -8.96 7.36
N MET A 308 9.61 -8.64 7.31
CA MET A 308 10.53 -9.11 6.27
C MET A 308 10.59 -10.64 6.21
N SER A 309 10.67 -11.33 7.36
CA SER A 309 10.73 -12.79 7.43
C SER A 309 9.43 -13.47 6.97
N VAL A 310 8.26 -12.90 7.30
CA VAL A 310 6.96 -13.45 6.88
C VAL A 310 6.75 -13.22 5.38
N MET A 311 6.98 -11.99 4.89
CA MET A 311 6.87 -11.67 3.46
C MET A 311 7.88 -12.46 2.61
N GLY A 312 9.09 -12.67 3.14
CA GLY A 312 10.16 -13.44 2.49
C GLY A 312 10.00 -14.96 2.62
N MET A 313 8.91 -15.47 3.23
CA MET A 313 8.74 -16.89 3.48
C MET A 313 8.76 -17.71 2.18
N VAL A 314 8.21 -17.17 1.10
CA VAL A 314 8.22 -17.78 -0.25
C VAL A 314 9.62 -17.93 -0.85
N GLU A 315 10.61 -17.21 -0.32
CA GLU A 315 11.99 -17.25 -0.81
C GLU A 315 12.87 -18.26 -0.05
N LYS A 316 12.36 -18.84 1.04
CA LYS A 316 13.09 -19.85 1.82
C LYS A 316 13.35 -21.09 0.96
N PRO A 317 14.57 -21.70 1.01
CA PRO A 317 14.95 -22.77 0.09
C PRO A 317 13.91 -23.89 -0.05
N GLY A 318 13.38 -24.44 1.04
CA GLY A 318 12.38 -25.53 0.97
C GLY A 318 11.05 -25.12 0.31
N ILE A 319 10.53 -23.93 0.64
CA ILE A 319 9.27 -23.41 0.08
C ILE A 319 9.47 -23.04 -1.38
N LYS A 320 10.59 -22.39 -1.69
CA LYS A 320 10.95 -21.98 -3.03
C LYS A 320 11.00 -23.16 -4.01
N HIS A 321 11.60 -24.29 -3.62
CA HIS A 321 11.63 -25.48 -4.49
C HIS A 321 10.22 -26.03 -4.74
N LEU A 322 9.35 -26.06 -3.72
CA LEU A 322 7.95 -26.48 -3.87
C LEU A 322 7.16 -25.58 -4.83
N ILE A 323 7.36 -24.25 -4.73
CA ILE A 323 6.74 -23.28 -5.65
C ILE A 323 7.28 -23.47 -7.07
N GLU A 324 8.59 -23.72 -7.21
CA GLU A 324 9.23 -23.92 -8.52
C GLU A 324 8.68 -25.13 -9.29
N PHE A 325 8.14 -26.16 -8.62
CA PHE A 325 7.42 -27.26 -9.27
C PHE A 325 6.06 -26.84 -9.85
N GLY A 326 5.44 -25.81 -9.29
CA GLY A 326 4.09 -25.37 -9.66
C GLY A 326 4.03 -24.21 -10.66
N ILE A 327 5.18 -23.63 -11.04
CA ILE A 327 5.25 -22.51 -11.99
C ILE A 327 5.58 -22.99 -13.40
N THR A 328 5.07 -22.27 -14.41
CA THR A 328 5.32 -22.56 -15.82
C THR A 328 6.83 -22.62 -16.09
N SER A 329 7.26 -23.59 -16.91
CA SER A 329 8.64 -23.68 -17.37
C SER A 329 8.97 -22.53 -18.33
N ILE A 330 10.25 -22.15 -18.41
CA ILE A 330 10.70 -21.11 -19.34
C ILE A 330 12.07 -21.48 -19.89
N LYS A 331 12.30 -21.22 -21.17
CA LYS A 331 13.53 -21.59 -21.88
C LYS A 331 14.75 -20.88 -21.32
N HIS A 332 14.68 -19.57 -21.15
CA HIS A 332 15.76 -18.77 -20.57
C HIS A 332 15.32 -18.12 -19.27
N ASN A 333 16.09 -18.39 -18.22
CA ASN A 333 16.00 -17.77 -16.91
C ASN A 333 17.39 -17.39 -16.44
N ILE A 334 17.88 -16.26 -16.94
CA ILE A 334 19.28 -15.84 -16.79
C ILE A 334 19.34 -14.71 -15.76
N LYS A 335 20.47 -14.58 -15.06
CA LYS A 335 20.76 -13.43 -14.21
C LYS A 335 21.99 -12.72 -14.73
N ILE A 336 21.88 -11.40 -14.88
CA ILE A 336 23.00 -10.53 -15.15
C ILE A 336 23.25 -9.58 -13.97
N TYR A 337 24.48 -9.10 -13.87
CA TYR A 337 24.98 -8.24 -12.82
C TYR A 337 25.64 -7.04 -13.49
N ILE A 338 25.03 -5.87 -13.33
CA ILE A 338 25.41 -4.66 -14.06
C ILE A 338 25.99 -3.62 -13.12
N ASP A 339 26.96 -2.86 -13.62
CA ASP A 339 27.50 -1.70 -12.92
C ASP A 339 26.57 -0.49 -13.13
N PRO A 340 26.49 0.44 -12.17
CA PRO A 340 25.85 1.73 -12.36
C PRO A 340 26.40 2.43 -13.60
N VAL A 341 25.52 3.00 -14.41
CA VAL A 341 25.90 3.67 -15.66
C VAL A 341 25.72 5.17 -15.59
N VAL A 342 24.81 5.68 -14.76
CA VAL A 342 24.57 7.12 -14.53
C VAL A 342 24.95 7.56 -13.11
N SER A 343 24.99 8.86 -12.84
CA SER A 343 25.20 9.39 -11.48
C SER A 343 24.05 8.92 -10.59
N PRO A 344 24.32 8.48 -9.35
CA PRO A 344 23.27 8.04 -8.45
C PRO A 344 22.37 9.21 -8.08
N ILE A 345 21.07 8.93 -7.99
CA ILE A 345 20.07 9.84 -7.42
C ILE A 345 20.29 9.89 -5.91
N THR A 346 20.55 11.09 -5.38
CA THR A 346 20.79 11.27 -3.93
C THR A 346 19.72 12.16 -3.29
N LEU A 347 19.40 11.91 -2.02
CA LEU A 347 18.50 12.79 -1.24
C LEU A 347 18.98 14.25 -1.28
N LYS A 348 20.29 14.48 -1.22
CA LYS A 348 20.87 15.82 -1.27
C LYS A 348 20.52 16.56 -2.56
N GLN A 349 20.61 15.88 -3.72
CA GLN A 349 20.22 16.48 -5.00
C GLN A 349 18.72 16.72 -5.06
N MET A 350 17.91 15.78 -4.60
CA MET A 350 16.45 15.89 -4.61
C MET A 350 15.98 17.04 -3.70
N ASN A 351 16.55 17.18 -2.51
CA ASN A 351 16.30 18.32 -1.62
C ASN A 351 16.61 19.65 -2.27
N LYS A 352 17.77 19.75 -2.90
CA LYS A 352 18.17 20.97 -3.59
C LYS A 352 17.15 21.34 -4.67
N GLN A 353 16.67 20.36 -5.44
CA GLN A 353 15.63 20.59 -6.46
C GLN A 353 14.27 20.94 -5.84
N PHE A 354 13.94 20.37 -4.69
CA PHE A 354 12.73 20.70 -3.94
C PHE A 354 12.76 22.14 -3.42
N GLU A 355 13.84 22.55 -2.76
CA GLU A 355 14.07 23.92 -2.28
C GLU A 355 14.03 24.95 -3.41
N GLN A 356 14.49 24.56 -4.61
CA GLN A 356 14.44 25.38 -5.81
C GLN A 356 13.07 25.39 -6.51
N GLY A 357 12.11 24.57 -6.06
CA GLY A 357 10.78 24.44 -6.68
C GLY A 357 10.79 23.73 -8.04
N ILE A 358 11.88 23.06 -8.40
CA ILE A 358 12.06 22.42 -9.71
C ILE A 358 11.97 20.89 -9.65
N LEU A 359 11.72 20.28 -8.48
CA LEU A 359 11.65 18.82 -8.36
C LEU A 359 10.60 18.22 -9.30
N ASN A 360 9.44 18.87 -9.43
CA ASN A 360 8.28 18.41 -10.20
C ASN A 360 8.15 19.08 -11.59
N THR A 361 9.22 19.70 -12.07
CA THR A 361 9.27 20.35 -13.39
C THR A 361 10.16 19.57 -14.34
N ILE A 362 9.93 19.74 -15.64
CA ILE A 362 10.76 19.13 -16.68
C ILE A 362 12.07 19.91 -16.81
N THR A 363 13.20 19.21 -16.77
CA THR A 363 14.55 19.79 -16.76
C THR A 363 15.39 19.20 -17.88
N LYS A 364 15.99 20.04 -18.72
CA LYS A 364 16.89 19.59 -19.80
C LYS A 364 18.35 19.48 -19.36
N GLU A 365 18.59 19.26 -18.08
CA GLU A 365 19.96 19.13 -17.56
C GLU A 365 20.60 17.86 -18.13
N PRO A 366 21.82 17.95 -18.67
CA PRO A 366 22.52 16.79 -19.20
C PRO A 366 22.86 15.83 -18.04
N LEU A 367 22.51 14.56 -18.20
CA LEU A 367 22.92 13.52 -17.24
C LEU A 367 24.45 13.34 -17.33
N GLU A 368 25.15 13.69 -16.25
CA GLU A 368 26.62 13.74 -16.20
C GLU A 368 27.31 12.41 -16.57
N TYR A 369 26.64 11.28 -16.35
CA TYR A 369 27.19 9.94 -16.61
C TYR A 369 26.47 9.21 -17.75
N VAL A 370 26.05 9.87 -18.83
CA VAL A 370 25.65 9.13 -20.05
C VAL A 370 26.76 9.14 -21.13
N ASN A 371 27.89 9.82 -20.89
CA ASN A 371 28.85 10.12 -21.96
C ASN A 371 30.34 10.09 -21.58
N LYS A 372 30.75 9.26 -20.62
CA LYS A 372 32.13 8.77 -20.60
C LYS A 372 32.08 7.36 -21.13
N SER A 373 32.68 7.16 -22.30
CA SER A 373 32.99 5.86 -22.88
C SER A 373 33.45 4.88 -21.79
N ILE A 374 32.52 4.09 -21.25
CA ILE A 374 32.84 2.78 -20.73
C ILE A 374 33.37 2.09 -21.97
N HIS A 375 34.70 2.01 -22.12
CA HIS A 375 35.34 1.33 -23.23
C HIS A 375 34.69 -0.06 -23.32
N TYR A 376 33.91 -0.27 -24.37
CA TYR A 376 33.17 -1.50 -24.59
C TYR A 376 34.17 -2.55 -25.04
N ASP A 377 34.74 -3.28 -24.08
CA ASP A 377 35.49 -4.49 -24.36
C ASP A 377 34.49 -5.65 -24.46
N VAL A 378 34.47 -6.34 -25.60
CA VAL A 378 33.65 -7.53 -25.89
C VAL A 378 33.84 -8.62 -24.82
N LYS A 379 34.97 -8.61 -24.07
CA LYS A 379 35.19 -9.47 -22.88
C LYS A 379 34.16 -9.28 -21.76
N GLN A 380 33.43 -8.16 -21.73
CA GLN A 380 32.44 -7.84 -20.69
C GLN A 380 31.19 -8.74 -20.73
N HIS A 381 30.93 -9.49 -21.81
CA HIS A 381 29.77 -10.40 -21.82
C HIS A 381 29.89 -11.53 -20.78
N LYS A 382 31.10 -12.07 -20.55
CA LYS A 382 31.33 -13.04 -19.47
C LYS A 382 31.26 -12.38 -18.08
N SER A 383 31.65 -11.11 -17.95
CA SER A 383 31.66 -10.43 -16.65
C SER A 383 30.27 -10.13 -16.12
N ILE A 384 29.30 -9.77 -16.98
CA ILE A 384 27.92 -9.51 -16.52
C ILE A 384 27.16 -10.79 -16.14
N MET A 385 27.59 -11.96 -16.62
CA MET A 385 26.99 -13.25 -16.26
C MET A 385 27.59 -13.82 -14.95
N ALA A 386 28.75 -13.33 -14.53
CA ALA A 386 29.40 -13.74 -13.31
C ALA A 386 28.64 -13.20 -12.09
N LYS A 387 28.39 -14.06 -11.10
CA LYS A 387 27.66 -13.69 -9.90
C LYS A 387 28.46 -12.69 -9.07
N ASP A 388 27.95 -11.48 -8.95
CA ASP A 388 28.50 -10.42 -8.10
C ASP A 388 27.40 -9.79 -7.25
N LYS A 389 27.50 -9.92 -5.93
CA LYS A 389 26.47 -9.39 -5.02
C LYS A 389 26.57 -7.87 -4.79
N THR A 390 27.66 -7.25 -5.25
CA THR A 390 27.87 -5.79 -5.13
C THR A 390 27.23 -5.02 -6.28
N LYS A 391 26.85 -5.72 -7.35
CA LYS A 391 26.26 -5.17 -8.58
C LYS A 391 24.75 -5.32 -8.60
N LEU A 392 24.10 -4.45 -9.37
CA LEU A 392 22.66 -4.50 -9.57
C LEU A 392 22.30 -5.74 -10.40
N ARG A 393 21.37 -6.55 -9.87
CA ARG A 393 21.00 -7.83 -10.49
C ARG A 393 19.73 -7.67 -11.30
N ILE A 394 19.76 -8.15 -12.54
CA ILE A 394 18.58 -8.22 -13.42
C ILE A 394 18.37 -9.67 -13.83
N ARG A 395 17.16 -10.17 -13.63
CA ARG A 395 16.73 -11.47 -14.14
C ARG A 395 16.08 -11.28 -15.50
N ILE A 396 16.51 -12.09 -16.46
CA ILE A 396 15.97 -12.11 -17.82
C ILE A 396 15.18 -13.40 -18.00
N LEU A 397 13.91 -13.23 -18.34
CA LEU A 397 12.97 -14.30 -18.67
C LEU A 397 12.62 -14.21 -20.15
N CYS A 398 12.85 -15.29 -20.91
CA CYS A 398 12.54 -15.32 -22.34
C CYS A 398 12.17 -16.73 -22.80
N SER A 399 11.15 -16.83 -23.64
CA SER A 399 10.65 -18.08 -24.21
C SER A 399 11.46 -18.57 -25.42
N LYS A 400 12.15 -17.67 -26.14
CA LYS A 400 13.09 -18.03 -27.23
C LYS A 400 14.54 -17.64 -26.91
N SER A 401 15.47 -18.06 -27.77
CA SER A 401 16.91 -17.86 -27.59
C SER A 401 17.29 -16.37 -27.57
N LEU A 402 18.16 -15.99 -26.63
CA LEU A 402 18.72 -14.64 -26.52
C LEU A 402 20.16 -14.55 -27.06
N VAL A 403 20.67 -15.63 -27.67
CA VAL A 403 22.08 -15.75 -28.07
C VAL A 403 22.41 -14.79 -29.22
N LYS A 404 23.41 -13.95 -28.99
CA LYS A 404 24.09 -13.20 -30.04
C LYS A 404 25.16 -14.10 -30.66
N ILE A 405 24.96 -14.49 -31.90
CA ILE A 405 25.96 -15.22 -32.69
C ILE A 405 26.93 -14.17 -33.24
N ASN A 406 28.24 -14.36 -33.02
CA ASN A 406 29.24 -13.42 -33.54
C ASN A 406 29.43 -13.60 -35.06
N GLU A 407 29.98 -12.61 -35.76
CA GLU A 407 30.19 -12.65 -37.21
C GLU A 407 30.96 -13.90 -37.67
N PHE A 408 31.91 -14.37 -36.86
CA PHE A 408 32.65 -15.61 -37.12
C PHE A 408 31.75 -16.85 -37.09
N GLN A 409 30.95 -17.03 -36.04
CA GLN A 409 30.00 -18.14 -35.94
C GLN A 409 28.92 -18.04 -37.02
N GLN A 410 28.52 -16.82 -37.40
CA GLN A 410 27.58 -16.58 -38.49
C GLN A 410 28.17 -17.02 -39.82
N SER A 411 29.40 -16.57 -40.14
CA SER A 411 30.12 -16.96 -41.36
C SER A 411 30.41 -18.46 -41.40
N PHE A 412 30.67 -19.08 -40.26
CA PHE A 412 30.90 -20.52 -40.15
C PHE A 412 29.60 -21.30 -40.39
N LEU A 413 28.48 -20.94 -39.76
CA LEU A 413 27.20 -21.63 -39.91
C LEU A 413 26.60 -21.46 -41.31
N SER A 414 26.78 -20.30 -41.94
CA SER A 414 26.34 -20.06 -43.33
C SER A 414 27.11 -20.87 -44.36
N GLN A 415 28.27 -21.44 -44.02
CA GLN A 415 28.99 -22.38 -44.89
C GLN A 415 28.36 -23.79 -44.91
N PHE A 416 27.54 -24.13 -43.89
CA PHE A 416 26.94 -25.46 -43.75
C PHE A 416 25.42 -25.47 -43.97
N THR A 417 24.79 -24.31 -44.14
CA THR A 417 23.33 -24.19 -44.32
C THR A 417 23.02 -23.15 -45.41
N ASN A 418 22.13 -23.47 -46.35
CA ASN A 418 21.66 -22.55 -47.40
C ASN A 418 20.58 -21.56 -46.90
N GLU A 419 20.28 -21.57 -45.60
CA GLU A 419 19.31 -20.66 -44.99
C GLU A 419 20.03 -19.40 -44.50
N THR A 420 19.66 -18.23 -45.03
CA THR A 420 19.91 -16.98 -44.33
C THR A 420 19.21 -17.06 -42.97
N LEU A 421 19.97 -17.30 -41.90
CA LEU A 421 19.48 -17.29 -40.52
C LEU A 421 18.90 -15.90 -40.22
N ASN A 422 17.59 -15.78 -40.37
CA ASN A 422 16.83 -14.57 -40.08
C ASN A 422 16.71 -14.46 -38.55
N TYR A 423 17.73 -13.90 -37.89
CA TYR A 423 17.74 -13.81 -36.44
C TYR A 423 16.70 -12.76 -35.98
N GLU A 424 15.62 -13.23 -35.36
CA GLU A 424 14.63 -12.38 -34.73
C GLU A 424 15.31 -11.46 -33.70
N THR A 425 15.41 -10.18 -34.05
CA THR A 425 15.78 -9.12 -33.10
C THR A 425 14.55 -8.73 -32.29
N TYR A 426 14.68 -8.70 -30.97
CA TYR A 426 13.60 -8.21 -30.14
C TYR A 426 13.61 -6.69 -30.13
N GLU A 427 12.53 -6.10 -30.64
CA GLU A 427 12.34 -4.65 -30.60
C GLU A 427 11.43 -4.21 -29.46
N THR A 428 10.72 -5.15 -28.84
CA THR A 428 9.83 -4.92 -27.70
C THR A 428 10.37 -5.66 -26.48
N ILE A 429 10.39 -4.99 -25.34
CA ILE A 429 10.75 -5.58 -24.04
C ILE A 429 9.78 -5.14 -22.95
N ILE A 430 9.71 -5.93 -21.89
CA ILE A 430 9.05 -5.56 -20.64
C ILE A 430 10.12 -5.43 -19.56
N ILE A 431 10.12 -4.32 -18.83
CA ILE A 431 10.95 -4.15 -17.63
C ILE A 431 10.02 -4.29 -16.43
N HIS A 432 10.35 -5.20 -15.54
CA HIS A 432 9.52 -5.58 -14.40
C HIS A 432 10.16 -5.14 -13.08
N PHE A 433 9.38 -4.50 -12.22
CA PHE A 433 9.75 -4.21 -10.83
C PHE A 433 8.80 -4.94 -9.90
N HIS A 434 9.37 -5.72 -8.98
CA HIS A 434 8.58 -6.57 -8.10
C HIS A 434 7.98 -5.79 -6.90
N GLY A 435 6.86 -6.28 -6.39
CA GLY A 435 6.28 -5.86 -5.10
C GLY A 435 7.08 -6.39 -3.90
N GLY A 436 6.53 -6.18 -2.69
CA GLY A 436 7.19 -6.56 -1.43
C GLY A 436 7.43 -5.39 -0.47
N GLY A 437 6.67 -4.30 -0.61
CA GLY A 437 6.70 -3.16 0.33
C GLY A 437 8.04 -2.44 0.40
N PHE A 438 8.88 -2.53 -0.64
CA PHE A 438 10.27 -2.05 -0.69
C PHE A 438 11.25 -2.74 0.29
N ILE A 439 10.78 -3.68 1.13
CA ILE A 439 11.57 -4.29 2.21
C ILE A 439 11.86 -5.78 2.00
N SER A 440 11.13 -6.45 1.11
CA SER A 440 11.22 -7.91 0.94
C SER A 440 10.99 -8.35 -0.51
N MET A 441 11.09 -9.65 -0.74
CA MET A 441 10.89 -10.35 -2.02
C MET A 441 11.96 -10.03 -3.08
N SER A 442 11.76 -10.56 -4.29
CA SER A 442 12.72 -10.46 -5.39
C SER A 442 12.06 -10.79 -6.74
N SER A 443 12.82 -10.63 -7.83
CA SER A 443 12.47 -11.17 -9.14
C SER A 443 12.15 -12.66 -9.12
N SER A 444 12.66 -13.41 -8.13
CA SER A 444 12.48 -14.86 -8.03
C SER A 444 11.08 -15.25 -7.58
N SER A 445 10.50 -14.52 -6.63
CA SER A 445 9.20 -14.83 -6.01
C SER A 445 8.01 -14.47 -6.91
N HIS A 446 8.24 -13.60 -7.91
CA HIS A 446 7.23 -13.13 -8.86
C HIS A 446 7.26 -13.88 -10.20
N GLN A 447 7.92 -15.04 -10.26
CA GLN A 447 8.03 -15.85 -11.48
C GLN A 447 6.73 -16.57 -11.87
N ASN A 448 5.76 -16.67 -10.96
CA ASN A 448 4.49 -17.36 -11.23
C ASN A 448 3.68 -16.69 -12.34
N TYR A 449 3.71 -15.34 -12.44
CA TYR A 449 3.07 -14.62 -13.53
C TYR A 449 4.06 -14.11 -14.60
N THR A 450 5.29 -13.73 -14.24
CA THR A 450 6.24 -13.20 -15.24
C THR A 450 6.71 -14.25 -16.24
N ARG A 451 6.80 -15.53 -15.86
CA ARG A 451 7.08 -16.61 -16.83
C ARG A 451 5.92 -16.83 -17.78
N GLU A 452 4.69 -16.80 -17.27
CA GLU A 452 3.48 -16.95 -18.08
C GLU A 452 3.40 -15.82 -19.10
N TRP A 453 3.64 -14.57 -18.68
CA TRP A 453 3.71 -13.42 -19.58
C TRP A 453 4.79 -13.59 -20.65
N ALA A 454 6.02 -13.95 -20.28
CA ALA A 454 7.12 -14.13 -21.23
C ALA A 454 6.83 -15.24 -22.28
N ASN A 455 6.20 -16.32 -21.85
CA ASN A 455 5.80 -17.42 -22.72
C ASN A 455 4.67 -17.02 -23.67
N GLN A 456 3.58 -16.45 -23.14
CA GLN A 456 2.37 -16.13 -23.91
C GLN A 456 2.55 -14.93 -24.85
N LEU A 457 3.44 -14.00 -24.49
CA LEU A 457 3.74 -12.81 -25.31
C LEU A 457 4.89 -13.04 -26.27
N GLY A 458 5.77 -14.02 -26.01
CA GLY A 458 7.00 -14.18 -26.77
C GLY A 458 7.96 -12.99 -26.64
N ILE A 459 7.90 -12.24 -25.53
CA ILE A 459 8.65 -11.01 -25.30
C ILE A 459 9.59 -11.18 -24.10
N PRO A 460 10.86 -10.75 -24.19
CA PRO A 460 11.80 -10.78 -23.07
C PRO A 460 11.34 -9.87 -21.92
N ILE A 461 11.41 -10.40 -20.70
CA ILE A 461 11.12 -9.66 -19.46
C ILE A 461 12.41 -9.48 -18.66
N PHE A 462 12.71 -8.23 -18.30
CA PHE A 462 13.84 -7.81 -17.47
C PHE A 462 13.34 -7.45 -16.08
N SER A 463 13.39 -8.40 -15.15
CA SER A 463 12.93 -8.22 -13.77
C SER A 463 14.10 -7.77 -12.89
N VAL A 464 14.04 -6.53 -12.40
CA VAL A 464 15.13 -5.90 -11.63
C VAL A 464 15.00 -6.26 -10.16
N ASP A 465 16.10 -6.75 -9.58
CA ASP A 465 16.23 -6.99 -8.13
C ASP A 465 16.83 -5.75 -7.48
N TYR A 466 16.00 -4.73 -7.26
CA TYR A 466 16.40 -3.46 -6.64
C TYR A 466 16.73 -3.62 -5.15
N SER A 467 17.49 -2.67 -4.62
CA SER A 467 17.93 -2.65 -3.22
C SER A 467 16.76 -2.44 -2.26
N LEU A 468 16.74 -3.22 -1.18
CA LEU A 468 15.64 -3.26 -0.22
C LEU A 468 15.96 -2.48 1.06
N ALA A 469 14.94 -1.81 1.57
CA ALA A 469 14.91 -1.20 2.88
C ALA A 469 14.80 -2.27 4.00
N PRO A 470 15.17 -1.95 5.26
CA PRO A 470 15.72 -0.67 5.73
C PRO A 470 17.22 -0.51 5.44
N LYS A 471 17.89 -1.54 4.91
CA LYS A 471 19.33 -1.50 4.62
C LYS A 471 19.66 -0.41 3.59
N TYR A 472 18.84 -0.30 2.56
CA TYR A 472 18.95 0.70 1.50
C TYR A 472 17.64 1.46 1.39
N ARG A 473 17.56 2.59 2.10
CA ARG A 473 16.36 3.43 2.14
C ARG A 473 16.17 4.24 0.86
N TYR A 474 15.01 4.88 0.74
CA TYR A 474 14.74 5.86 -0.30
C TYR A 474 15.90 6.89 -0.41
N PRO A 475 16.39 7.21 -1.63
CA PRO A 475 15.86 6.86 -2.94
C PRO A 475 16.54 5.65 -3.60
N GLN A 476 17.27 4.79 -2.89
CA GLN A 476 18.13 3.77 -3.52
C GLN A 476 17.37 2.82 -4.47
N ALA A 477 16.17 2.38 -4.12
CA ALA A 477 15.37 1.52 -5.02
C ALA A 477 14.99 2.24 -6.33
N VAL A 478 14.69 3.54 -6.26
CA VAL A 478 14.40 4.38 -7.44
C VAL A 478 15.67 4.55 -8.28
N ASP A 479 16.81 4.79 -7.63
CA ASP A 479 18.11 4.86 -8.29
C ASP A 479 18.46 3.54 -9.01
N ASP A 480 18.32 2.40 -8.35
CA ASP A 480 18.58 1.10 -8.96
C ASP A 480 17.71 0.86 -10.22
N CYS A 481 16.42 1.21 -10.15
CA CYS A 481 15.53 1.16 -11.32
C CYS A 481 15.99 2.11 -12.43
N TRP A 482 16.47 3.30 -12.09
CA TRP A 482 17.03 4.29 -13.01
C TRP A 482 18.30 3.78 -13.69
N GLN A 483 19.23 3.21 -12.92
CA GLN A 483 20.46 2.60 -13.42
C GLN A 483 20.17 1.43 -14.36
N ALA A 484 19.25 0.53 -13.99
CA ALA A 484 18.82 -0.57 -14.85
C ALA A 484 18.21 -0.07 -16.16
N TYR A 485 17.37 0.98 -16.10
CA TYR A 485 16.73 1.55 -17.28
C TYR A 485 17.76 2.11 -18.26
N HIS A 486 18.71 2.92 -17.77
CA HIS A 486 19.80 3.46 -18.58
C HIS A 486 20.70 2.36 -19.14
N TRP A 487 20.99 1.32 -18.36
CA TRP A 487 21.80 0.21 -18.84
C TRP A 487 21.08 -0.53 -19.97
N ILE A 488 19.78 -0.79 -19.82
CA ILE A 488 18.94 -1.43 -20.83
C ILE A 488 18.87 -0.62 -22.12
N LEU A 489 18.68 0.70 -22.03
CA LEU A 489 18.62 1.58 -23.21
C LEU A 489 19.92 1.59 -24.00
N ASN A 490 21.06 1.62 -23.31
CA ASN A 490 22.34 1.90 -23.94
C ASN A 490 23.17 0.65 -24.23
N HIS A 491 23.04 -0.42 -23.45
CA HIS A 491 23.98 -1.55 -23.49
C HIS A 491 23.36 -2.89 -23.92
N LEU A 492 22.04 -3.03 -23.90
CA LEU A 492 21.38 -4.32 -24.08
C LEU A 492 21.68 -4.97 -25.44
N GLN A 493 21.70 -4.18 -26.52
CA GLN A 493 22.00 -4.61 -27.89
C GLN A 493 23.40 -5.23 -28.07
N TYR A 494 24.33 -4.89 -27.18
CA TYR A 494 25.68 -5.41 -27.30
C TYR A 494 25.80 -6.82 -26.71
N HIS A 495 24.99 -7.14 -25.71
CA HIS A 495 25.00 -8.42 -25.01
C HIS A 495 23.95 -9.42 -25.51
N PHE A 496 22.85 -8.94 -26.08
CA PHE A 496 21.73 -9.77 -26.52
C PHE A 496 21.21 -9.29 -27.88
N ASN A 497 20.46 -10.14 -28.60
CA ASN A 497 19.82 -9.77 -29.87
C ASN A 497 18.56 -8.89 -29.66
N ILE A 498 18.70 -7.81 -28.88
CA ILE A 498 17.60 -6.97 -28.41
C ILE A 498 17.93 -5.50 -28.65
N LYS A 499 17.08 -4.80 -29.39
CA LYS A 499 17.17 -3.35 -29.62
C LYS A 499 15.87 -2.70 -29.16
N PRO A 500 15.78 -2.23 -27.91
CA PRO A 500 14.50 -1.87 -27.30
C PRO A 500 13.89 -0.59 -27.91
N LYS A 501 13.03 -0.75 -28.91
CA LYS A 501 12.25 0.35 -29.52
C LYS A 501 10.94 0.59 -28.77
N LYS A 502 10.28 -0.47 -28.30
CA LYS A 502 9.05 -0.43 -27.51
C LYS A 502 9.33 -0.98 -26.11
N ILE A 503 9.12 -0.16 -25.08
CA ILE A 503 9.43 -0.53 -23.69
C ILE A 503 8.18 -0.39 -22.85
N ILE A 504 7.71 -1.49 -22.27
CA ILE A 504 6.61 -1.46 -21.30
C ILE A 504 7.20 -1.63 -19.90
N LEU A 505 6.84 -0.76 -18.95
CA LEU A 505 7.12 -1.03 -17.55
C LEU A 505 5.94 -1.80 -16.95
N ALA A 506 6.25 -2.83 -16.17
CA ALA A 506 5.26 -3.58 -15.41
C ALA A 506 5.70 -3.68 -13.95
N GLY A 507 4.78 -3.52 -13.02
CA GLY A 507 5.12 -3.68 -11.62
C GLY A 507 3.89 -3.80 -10.74
N ASP A 508 4.06 -4.50 -9.62
CA ASP A 508 3.00 -4.75 -8.66
C ASP A 508 3.31 -4.07 -7.31
N SER A 509 2.30 -3.52 -6.63
CA SER A 509 2.47 -2.89 -5.32
C SER A 509 3.58 -1.81 -5.32
N ALA A 510 4.63 -1.98 -4.51
CA ALA A 510 5.85 -1.16 -4.49
C ALA A 510 6.56 -1.12 -5.87
N GLY A 511 6.53 -2.19 -6.66
CA GLY A 511 7.05 -2.18 -8.03
C GLY A 511 6.28 -1.25 -8.96
N GLY A 512 4.96 -1.14 -8.77
CA GLY A 512 4.12 -0.17 -9.49
C GLY A 512 4.45 1.28 -9.16
N ASN A 513 4.86 1.56 -7.91
CA ASN A 513 5.41 2.86 -7.51
C ASN A 513 6.67 3.19 -8.33
N LEU A 514 7.62 2.25 -8.35
CA LEU A 514 8.90 2.39 -9.06
C LEU A 514 8.70 2.58 -10.57
N CYS A 515 7.69 1.93 -11.17
CA CYS A 515 7.32 2.19 -12.57
C CYS A 515 6.92 3.65 -12.81
N CYS A 516 6.10 4.21 -11.92
CA CYS A 516 5.64 5.60 -12.04
C CYS A 516 6.79 6.59 -11.77
N ALA A 517 7.58 6.36 -10.71
CA ALA A 517 8.74 7.17 -10.37
C ALA A 517 9.76 7.21 -11.52
N LEU A 518 10.11 6.05 -12.09
CA LEU A 518 11.00 5.94 -13.25
C LEU A 518 10.45 6.67 -14.48
N THR A 519 9.14 6.57 -14.73
CA THR A 519 8.49 7.29 -15.83
C THR A 519 8.58 8.79 -15.64
N GLY A 520 8.33 9.28 -14.43
CA GLY A 520 8.53 10.69 -14.07
C GLY A 520 9.96 11.15 -14.28
N LEU A 521 10.97 10.34 -13.90
CA LEU A 521 12.38 10.66 -14.11
C LEU A 521 12.73 10.73 -15.60
N ALA A 522 12.27 9.77 -16.40
CA ALA A 522 12.48 9.77 -17.84
C ALA A 522 11.87 11.01 -18.52
N ILE A 523 10.66 11.41 -18.10
CA ILE A 523 10.00 12.65 -18.57
C ILE A 523 10.80 13.88 -18.12
N LYS A 524 11.16 13.92 -16.84
CA LYS A 524 11.87 15.04 -16.23
C LYS A 524 13.19 15.32 -16.96
N PHE A 525 14.00 14.29 -17.19
CA PHE A 525 15.33 14.42 -17.79
C PHE A 525 15.37 14.26 -19.32
N ASP A 526 14.20 14.29 -19.98
CA ASP A 526 14.07 14.17 -21.44
C ASP A 526 14.76 12.92 -22.02
N ILE A 527 14.67 11.81 -21.29
CA ILE A 527 15.14 10.48 -21.73
C ILE A 527 13.98 9.76 -22.41
N LYS A 528 14.24 8.66 -23.13
CA LYS A 528 13.18 7.84 -23.72
C LYS A 528 12.17 7.45 -22.64
N VAL A 529 10.97 8.01 -22.72
CA VAL A 529 9.84 7.63 -21.85
C VAL A 529 9.37 6.22 -22.26
N PRO A 530 9.03 5.33 -21.29
CA PRO A 530 8.41 4.06 -21.59
C PRO A 530 7.15 4.23 -22.44
N ASP A 531 6.85 3.26 -23.29
CA ASP A 531 5.74 3.31 -24.23
C ASP A 531 4.41 2.84 -23.63
N GLY A 532 4.40 2.35 -22.37
CA GLY A 532 3.21 1.99 -21.62
C GLY A 532 3.52 1.46 -20.22
N LEU A 533 2.53 1.51 -19.32
CA LEU A 533 2.63 1.01 -17.93
C LEU A 533 1.54 -0.03 -17.64
N LEU A 534 1.93 -1.19 -17.12
CA LEU A 534 1.05 -2.16 -16.48
C LEU A 534 1.27 -2.10 -14.96
N LEU A 535 0.30 -1.57 -14.22
CA LEU A 535 0.39 -1.38 -12.78
C LEU A 535 -0.60 -2.31 -12.07
N SER A 536 -0.10 -3.22 -11.25
CA SER A 536 -0.96 -4.09 -10.43
C SER A 536 -1.00 -3.55 -9.01
N TYR A 537 -2.18 -3.10 -8.56
CA TYR A 537 -2.45 -2.57 -7.22
C TYR A 537 -1.32 -1.67 -6.70
N PRO A 538 -0.96 -0.61 -7.45
CA PRO A 538 0.26 0.13 -7.20
C PRO A 538 0.20 0.97 -5.92
N VAL A 539 1.35 1.09 -5.24
CA VAL A 539 1.54 2.08 -4.17
C VAL A 539 1.84 3.44 -4.82
N LEU A 540 0.93 4.41 -4.71
CA LEU A 540 1.08 5.73 -5.38
C LEU A 540 1.11 6.91 -4.41
N ASP A 541 0.86 6.65 -3.13
CA ASP A 541 0.97 7.62 -2.06
C ASP A 541 1.50 6.89 -0.82
N LEU A 542 2.64 7.33 -0.31
CA LEU A 542 3.26 6.80 0.91
C LEU A 542 2.91 7.66 2.14
N LYS A 543 2.05 8.67 1.98
CA LYS A 543 1.41 9.33 3.10
C LYS A 543 0.25 8.46 3.57
N MET A 544 0.27 8.07 4.84
CA MET A 544 -0.82 7.32 5.47
C MET A 544 -2.04 8.22 5.71
N LYS A 545 -2.74 8.64 4.65
CA LYS A 545 -4.07 9.26 4.73
C LYS A 545 -5.15 8.18 4.60
N TYR A 546 -6.03 8.08 5.58
CA TYR A 546 -7.09 7.07 5.58
C TYR A 546 -8.23 7.44 4.62
N SER A 547 -8.17 6.87 3.42
CA SER A 547 -9.28 6.88 2.46
C SER A 547 -10.28 5.75 2.74
N PRO A 548 -11.48 5.77 2.13
CA PRO A 548 -12.45 4.67 2.20
C PRO A 548 -11.85 3.28 1.97
N SER A 549 -11.02 3.10 0.93
CA SER A 549 -10.36 1.82 0.66
C SER A 549 -9.41 1.42 1.79
N HIS A 550 -8.60 2.35 2.29
CA HIS A 550 -7.67 2.10 3.38
C HIS A 550 -8.41 1.61 4.64
N MET A 551 -9.53 2.26 4.98
CA MET A 551 -10.33 1.89 6.16
C MET A 551 -10.98 0.51 6.02
N HIS A 552 -11.38 0.12 4.81
CA HIS A 552 -11.86 -1.24 4.56
C HIS A 552 -10.76 -2.31 4.66
N GLY A 553 -9.49 -1.92 4.47
CA GLY A 553 -8.33 -2.81 4.52
C GLY A 553 -7.63 -2.89 5.88
N LEU A 554 -8.14 -2.25 6.94
CA LEU A 554 -7.48 -2.22 8.25
C LEU A 554 -7.19 -3.63 8.80
N ASP A 555 -8.15 -4.53 8.66
CA ASP A 555 -8.07 -5.92 9.13
C ASP A 555 -7.55 -6.90 8.05
N ASP A 556 -6.96 -6.40 6.95
CA ASP A 556 -6.48 -7.27 5.89
C ASP A 556 -5.28 -8.12 6.33
N PHE A 557 -5.34 -9.43 6.09
CA PHE A 557 -4.28 -10.35 6.52
C PHE A 557 -3.00 -10.26 5.67
N LEU A 558 -3.02 -9.55 4.53
CA LEU A 558 -1.87 -9.39 3.66
C LEU A 558 -1.27 -7.99 3.72
N LEU A 559 -2.08 -6.94 3.72
CA LEU A 559 -1.67 -5.54 3.75
C LEU A 559 -2.54 -4.72 4.73
N ASN A 560 -2.52 -5.09 6.00
CA ASN A 560 -3.12 -4.27 7.07
C ASN A 560 -2.34 -2.98 7.34
N HIS A 561 -2.96 -2.13 8.16
CA HIS A 561 -2.38 -0.87 8.63
C HIS A 561 -0.95 -1.00 9.15
N THR A 562 -0.71 -1.92 10.09
CA THR A 562 0.60 -2.06 10.74
C THR A 562 1.69 -2.44 9.76
N LEU A 563 1.42 -3.38 8.85
CA LEU A 563 2.39 -3.76 7.82
C LEU A 563 2.69 -2.60 6.86
N MET A 564 1.68 -1.81 6.49
CA MET A 564 1.89 -0.61 5.68
C MET A 564 2.78 0.39 6.39
N ASP A 565 2.51 0.69 7.67
CA ASP A 565 3.29 1.63 8.48
C ASP A 565 4.77 1.19 8.56
N ILE A 566 5.01 -0.10 8.83
CA ILE A 566 6.36 -0.69 8.83
C ILE A 566 7.06 -0.54 7.49
N CYS A 567 6.38 -0.83 6.38
CA CYS A 567 6.97 -0.70 5.05
C CYS A 567 7.33 0.76 4.75
N ILE A 568 6.47 1.70 5.12
CA ILE A 568 6.67 3.13 4.92
C ILE A 568 7.83 3.64 5.78
N ASP A 569 7.86 3.31 7.07
CA ASP A 569 8.92 3.70 7.99
C ASP A 569 10.27 3.12 7.54
N ALA A 570 10.34 1.82 7.29
CA ALA A 570 11.58 1.18 6.85
C ALA A 570 12.10 1.80 5.54
N TYR A 571 11.22 2.10 4.59
CA TYR A 571 11.60 2.68 3.31
C TYR A 571 12.03 4.14 3.41
N THR A 572 11.38 4.92 4.28
CA THR A 572 11.46 6.39 4.23
C THR A 572 12.13 7.02 5.43
N ASN A 573 12.02 6.42 6.62
CA ASN A 573 12.50 6.91 7.92
C ASN A 573 11.84 8.24 8.37
N HIS A 574 10.59 8.50 7.92
CA HIS A 574 9.76 9.68 8.24
C HIS A 574 10.42 11.08 8.27
N PRO A 575 11.30 11.49 7.34
CA PRO A 575 11.71 12.88 7.33
C PRO A 575 10.53 13.72 6.78
N ALA A 576 10.00 14.60 7.64
CA ALA A 576 8.86 15.47 7.35
C ALA A 576 9.03 16.32 6.06
N SER A 577 10.27 16.55 5.62
CA SER A 577 10.61 17.39 4.46
C SER A 577 10.28 16.79 3.08
N TYR A 578 9.87 15.52 2.99
CA TYR A 578 9.68 14.83 1.69
C TYR A 578 8.26 14.28 1.50
N GLU A 579 7.29 14.78 2.25
CA GLU A 579 5.91 14.29 2.24
C GLU A 579 5.26 14.37 0.84
N PHE A 580 5.62 15.38 0.06
CA PHE A 580 5.06 15.64 -1.28
C PHE A 580 6.01 15.32 -2.42
N ASP A 581 7.09 14.57 -2.16
CA ASP A 581 8.02 14.16 -3.20
C ASP A 581 7.32 13.24 -4.21
N PRO A 582 7.17 13.65 -5.48
CA PRO A 582 6.41 12.88 -6.46
C PRO A 582 7.13 11.60 -6.90
N PHE A 583 8.44 11.47 -6.69
CA PHE A 583 9.19 10.25 -6.98
C PHE A 583 9.09 9.22 -5.85
N ARG A 584 8.65 9.65 -4.67
CA ARG A 584 8.26 8.79 -3.54
C ARG A 584 6.77 8.45 -3.60
N SER A 585 5.93 9.46 -3.84
CA SER A 585 4.47 9.38 -3.89
C SER A 585 3.97 9.88 -5.25
N PRO A 586 3.92 9.03 -6.30
CA PRO A 586 3.52 9.40 -7.66
C PRO A 586 2.19 10.16 -7.82
N ASN A 587 1.26 10.06 -6.87
CA ASN A 587 0.03 10.86 -6.87
C ASN A 587 0.28 12.38 -6.73
N HIS A 588 1.50 12.80 -6.41
CA HIS A 588 1.90 14.21 -6.32
C HIS A 588 2.61 14.74 -7.58
N PHE A 589 2.74 13.96 -8.65
CA PHE A 589 3.26 14.47 -9.92
C PHE A 589 2.42 15.66 -10.43
N SER A 590 3.11 16.67 -10.98
CA SER A 590 2.48 17.86 -11.55
C SER A 590 1.69 17.51 -12.81
N ASP A 591 0.72 18.35 -13.17
CA ASP A 591 0.02 18.24 -14.46
C ASP A 591 1.02 18.30 -15.64
N GLU A 592 2.12 19.06 -15.51
CA GLU A 592 3.18 19.13 -16.52
C GLU A 592 3.79 17.74 -16.78
N ILE A 593 4.18 17.01 -15.73
CA ILE A 593 4.73 15.66 -15.87
C ILE A 593 3.65 14.67 -16.32
N ILE A 594 2.46 14.69 -15.71
CA ILE A 594 1.35 13.77 -16.02
C ILE A 594 0.90 13.92 -17.48
N SER A 595 0.91 15.12 -18.05
CA SER A 595 0.58 15.35 -19.47
C SER A 595 1.45 14.55 -20.46
N LYS A 596 2.63 14.10 -20.02
CA LYS A 596 3.58 13.29 -20.80
C LYS A 596 3.61 11.82 -20.41
N PHE A 597 2.76 11.37 -19.47
CA PHE A 597 2.70 9.96 -19.10
C PHE A 597 2.25 9.08 -20.29
N PRO A 598 2.83 7.89 -20.48
CA PRO A 598 2.40 6.96 -21.52
C PRO A 598 1.05 6.32 -21.17
N PRO A 599 0.44 5.52 -22.07
CA PRO A 599 -0.77 4.77 -21.75
C PRO A 599 -0.61 3.88 -20.50
N VAL A 600 -1.60 3.90 -19.62
CA VAL A 600 -1.58 3.19 -18.33
C VAL A 600 -2.69 2.14 -18.27
N ARG A 601 -2.37 0.95 -17.78
CA ARG A 601 -3.31 -0.13 -17.45
C ARG A 601 -3.15 -0.45 -15.99
N ILE A 602 -4.24 -0.40 -15.22
CA ILE A 602 -4.21 -0.64 -13.78
C ILE A 602 -5.09 -1.83 -13.44
N LEU A 603 -4.56 -2.81 -12.71
CA LEU A 603 -5.28 -3.98 -12.21
C LEU A 603 -5.36 -3.86 -10.70
N VAL A 604 -6.55 -3.83 -10.11
CA VAL A 604 -6.69 -3.59 -8.66
C VAL A 604 -7.86 -4.38 -8.06
N GLY A 605 -7.74 -4.75 -6.80
CA GLY A 605 -8.80 -5.47 -6.08
C GLY A 605 -9.84 -4.50 -5.53
N SER A 606 -11.12 -4.88 -5.53
CA SER A 606 -12.17 -4.03 -4.96
C SER A 606 -12.10 -3.92 -3.43
N LYS A 607 -11.31 -4.77 -2.76
CA LYS A 607 -11.04 -4.74 -1.32
C LYS A 607 -9.58 -4.37 -1.00
N ASP A 608 -8.82 -3.93 -2.00
CA ASP A 608 -7.44 -3.50 -1.80
C ASP A 608 -7.41 -2.15 -1.04
N PRO A 609 -6.62 -2.01 0.04
CA PRO A 609 -6.49 -0.74 0.76
C PRO A 609 -5.98 0.41 -0.14
N LEU A 610 -5.26 0.11 -1.22
CA LEU A 610 -4.68 1.08 -2.15
C LEU A 610 -5.60 1.41 -3.35
N LEU A 611 -6.84 0.93 -3.38
CA LEU A 611 -7.77 1.19 -4.49
C LEU A 611 -7.96 2.71 -4.74
N ASP A 612 -8.08 3.51 -3.68
CA ASP A 612 -8.24 4.95 -3.84
C ASP A 612 -6.98 5.65 -4.38
N HIS A 613 -5.79 5.08 -4.18
CA HIS A 613 -4.57 5.58 -4.81
C HIS A 613 -4.66 5.44 -6.34
N THR A 614 -5.21 4.33 -6.81
CA THR A 614 -5.45 4.07 -8.24
C THR A 614 -6.46 5.08 -8.82
N HIS A 615 -7.55 5.38 -8.10
CA HIS A 615 -8.52 6.37 -8.54
C HIS A 615 -7.93 7.77 -8.64
N ARG A 616 -7.04 8.17 -7.72
CA ARG A 616 -6.36 9.48 -7.76
C ARG A 616 -5.43 9.63 -8.97
N LEU A 617 -4.61 8.63 -9.26
CA LEU A 617 -3.78 8.65 -10.46
C LEU A 617 -4.64 8.67 -11.73
N ALA A 618 -5.70 7.85 -11.79
CA ALA A 618 -6.61 7.83 -12.93
C ALA A 618 -7.29 9.19 -13.15
N HIS A 619 -7.73 9.85 -12.07
CA HIS A 619 -8.27 11.21 -12.13
C HIS A 619 -7.27 12.19 -12.73
N SER A 620 -6.00 12.19 -12.27
CA SER A 620 -4.95 13.04 -12.81
C SER A 620 -4.67 12.78 -14.30
N LEU A 621 -4.61 11.49 -14.69
CA LEU A 621 -4.43 11.08 -16.09
C LEU A 621 -5.59 11.52 -16.98
N ILE A 622 -6.84 11.33 -16.55
CA ILE A 622 -8.05 11.75 -17.30
C ILE A 622 -8.06 13.27 -17.49
N LYS A 623 -7.81 14.03 -16.41
CA LYS A 623 -7.75 15.50 -16.44
C LYS A 623 -6.74 16.00 -17.49
N ASN A 624 -5.63 15.29 -17.64
CA ASN A 624 -4.57 15.57 -18.61
C ASN A 624 -4.73 14.79 -19.94
N GLN A 625 -5.92 14.27 -20.22
CA GLN A 625 -6.29 13.59 -21.47
C GLN A 625 -5.38 12.40 -21.83
N ARG A 626 -4.88 11.70 -20.82
CA ARG A 626 -4.02 10.52 -20.99
C ARG A 626 -4.84 9.24 -21.07
N ASN A 627 -4.33 8.27 -21.84
CA ASN A 627 -4.96 6.96 -22.01
C ASN A 627 -4.78 6.11 -20.74
N VAL A 628 -5.86 5.89 -20.00
CA VAL A 628 -5.88 5.04 -18.81
C VAL A 628 -7.07 4.09 -18.84
N LYS A 629 -6.86 2.86 -18.38
CA LYS A 629 -7.90 1.83 -18.22
C LYS A 629 -7.66 1.08 -16.93
N ILE A 630 -8.73 0.76 -16.22
CA ILE A 630 -8.69 0.09 -14.91
C ILE A 630 -9.47 -1.23 -15.01
N ILE A 631 -8.92 -2.30 -14.45
CA ILE A 631 -9.63 -3.56 -14.22
C ILE A 631 -9.75 -3.76 -12.72
N VAL A 632 -10.98 -3.78 -12.22
CA VAL A 632 -11.30 -3.94 -10.80
C VAL A 632 -11.78 -5.36 -10.56
N TYR A 633 -11.03 -6.14 -9.79
CA TYR A 633 -11.38 -7.51 -9.43
C TYR A 633 -12.26 -7.54 -8.19
N GLU A 634 -13.51 -7.93 -8.35
CA GLU A 634 -14.49 -7.94 -7.27
C GLU A 634 -14.08 -8.90 -6.15
N GLY A 635 -14.08 -8.40 -4.92
CA GLY A 635 -13.82 -9.16 -3.71
C GLY A 635 -12.34 -9.44 -3.42
N MET A 636 -11.43 -9.06 -4.32
CA MET A 636 -9.99 -9.30 -4.16
C MET A 636 -9.31 -8.23 -3.31
N SER A 637 -8.40 -8.69 -2.44
CA SER A 637 -7.49 -7.85 -1.67
C SER A 637 -6.14 -7.71 -2.39
N HIS A 638 -5.20 -7.00 -1.78
CA HIS A 638 -3.87 -6.72 -2.29
C HIS A 638 -3.10 -8.00 -2.69
N GLY A 639 -2.14 -7.90 -3.62
CA GLY A 639 -1.22 -9.00 -3.95
C GLY A 639 -1.81 -10.16 -4.77
N PHE A 640 -3.06 -10.05 -5.24
CA PHE A 640 -3.80 -11.17 -5.83
C PHE A 640 -3.19 -11.79 -7.09
N LEU A 641 -2.30 -11.08 -7.80
CA LEU A 641 -1.58 -11.62 -8.97
C LEU A 641 -0.64 -12.77 -8.57
N SER A 642 -0.16 -12.75 -7.33
CA SER A 642 0.71 -13.78 -6.77
C SER A 642 -0.05 -14.99 -6.22
N PHE A 643 -1.39 -14.95 -6.18
CA PHE A 643 -2.19 -16.04 -5.60
C PHE A 643 -2.33 -17.24 -6.55
N TYR A 644 -2.05 -17.07 -7.85
CA TYR A 644 -2.01 -18.17 -8.80
C TYR A 644 -0.69 -18.94 -8.64
N MET A 645 -0.72 -19.94 -7.77
CA MET A 645 0.39 -20.84 -7.46
C MET A 645 -0.15 -22.20 -6.99
N LEU A 646 0.72 -23.21 -6.85
CA LEU A 646 0.33 -24.52 -6.34
C LEU A 646 -0.28 -24.40 -4.94
N GLY A 647 -1.53 -24.86 -4.77
CA GLY A 647 -2.27 -24.71 -3.51
C GLY A 647 -2.85 -23.31 -3.24
N GLY A 648 -2.69 -22.38 -4.17
CA GLY A 648 -3.28 -21.03 -4.12
C GLY A 648 -4.66 -20.94 -4.77
N MET A 649 -5.05 -19.73 -5.19
CA MET A 649 -6.33 -19.45 -5.83
C MET A 649 -6.21 -19.63 -7.34
N LYS A 650 -6.79 -20.70 -7.87
CA LYS A 650 -6.79 -20.97 -9.33
C LYS A 650 -7.52 -19.87 -10.09
N GLU A 651 -8.56 -19.30 -9.48
CA GLU A 651 -9.38 -18.23 -10.03
C GLU A 651 -8.56 -16.95 -10.32
N SER A 652 -7.42 -16.76 -9.64
CA SER A 652 -6.49 -15.66 -9.93
C SER A 652 -5.75 -15.81 -11.27
N SER A 653 -5.87 -16.94 -11.98
CA SER A 653 -5.35 -17.08 -13.36
C SER A 653 -5.93 -16.02 -14.29
N LYS A 654 -7.19 -15.64 -14.06
CA LYS A 654 -7.89 -14.61 -14.83
C LYS A 654 -7.13 -13.27 -14.80
N CYS A 655 -6.52 -12.94 -13.67
CA CYS A 655 -5.72 -11.72 -13.53
C CYS A 655 -4.46 -11.76 -14.40
N ILE A 656 -3.84 -12.94 -14.54
CA ILE A 656 -2.67 -13.15 -15.41
C ILE A 656 -3.09 -13.05 -16.88
N GLU A 657 -4.22 -13.65 -17.25
CA GLU A 657 -4.79 -13.56 -18.60
C GLU A 657 -5.11 -12.12 -18.99
N ASP A 658 -5.78 -11.37 -18.12
CA ASP A 658 -6.11 -9.96 -18.35
C ASP A 658 -4.85 -9.08 -18.38
N SER A 659 -3.82 -9.41 -17.60
CA SER A 659 -2.52 -8.75 -17.68
C SER A 659 -1.89 -8.95 -19.06
N ILE A 660 -1.96 -10.17 -19.63
CA ILE A 660 -1.48 -10.46 -20.99
C ILE A 660 -2.26 -9.65 -22.03
N VAL A 661 -3.59 -9.54 -21.89
CA VAL A 661 -4.42 -8.71 -22.77
C VAL A 661 -3.99 -7.23 -22.68
N CYS A 662 -3.83 -6.70 -21.47
CA CYS A 662 -3.38 -5.33 -21.26
C CYS A 662 -1.97 -5.09 -21.84
N LEU A 663 -1.05 -6.04 -21.67
CA LEU A 663 0.29 -5.96 -22.25
C LEU A 663 0.22 -5.95 -23.77
N LYS A 664 -0.56 -6.84 -24.40
CA LYS A 664 -0.78 -6.83 -25.86
C LYS A 664 -1.34 -5.50 -26.34
N GLU A 665 -2.35 -4.94 -25.65
CA GLU A 665 -2.86 -3.61 -25.95
C GLU A 665 -1.72 -2.56 -25.94
N LEU A 666 -0.96 -2.47 -24.84
CA LEU A 666 0.14 -1.49 -24.69
C LEU A 666 1.23 -1.66 -25.76
N ILE A 667 1.56 -2.90 -26.11
CA ILE A 667 2.55 -3.24 -27.14
C ILE A 667 2.10 -2.75 -28.51
N HIS A 668 0.83 -2.96 -28.87
CA HIS A 668 0.29 -2.62 -30.19
C HIS A 668 -0.24 -1.19 -30.31
N LEU A 669 -0.39 -0.45 -29.20
CA LEU A 669 -0.74 0.97 -29.25
C LEU A 669 0.34 1.76 -29.99
N LYS A 670 -0.08 2.52 -31.01
CA LYS A 670 0.77 3.50 -31.69
C LYS A 670 1.14 4.62 -30.71
N LYS A 671 2.35 5.16 -30.83
CA LYS A 671 2.79 6.30 -30.03
C LYS A 671 1.92 7.51 -30.39
N TYR A 672 1.30 8.11 -29.38
CA TYR A 672 0.45 9.30 -29.51
C TYR A 672 1.27 10.55 -29.82
#